data_AF-A0A7Z9WNM0-F1
#
_entry.id   AF-A0A7Z9WNM0-F1
#
_cell.length_a   1.000
_cell.length_b   1.000
_cell.length_c   1.000
_cell.angle_alpha   90.00
_cell.angle_beta   90.00
_cell.angle_gamma   90.00
#
_symmetry.space_group_name_H-M   'P 1'
#
loop_
_entity.id
_entity.type
_entity.pdbx_description
1 polymer ?
#
loop_
_entity_poly.entity_id
_entity_poly.type
_entity_poly.pdbx_seq_one_letter_code
_entity_poly.pdbx_strand_id
1 'polypeptide(L)'
;MSMQEGRSPGKGKRRALAGSIEPCVHNLGTERFVEWLEDLGLEYVAIKLGPAVTIDELINKIRESNPEVVAISYRLGDLHVDEIITEIIEKAHKYGLDPKTSGIRWAFGGTRPAANLVRAMTGRPIEPDRFSPPEDRHFDLERVAEEYKDREKFQGFFELIVDDYVTMEELEQFAKRRPGLKEEKEVRWSDELLERIEQVRELENRPIIRAHIGIASDTIEPTVEGVRKLSEARAIEIVSLAPDQTSQALLAKFVRGEEDPRKHPHGQGGCPISSKEDLIKLKEATRCGNYPMIRIYSGTDELTELAKIFEETLHMPFPAVPIFYYNVLDGRGPLSIRDGLEEHFEVMRWWASIGKPLEVNDPHQWQLRRCSDDMYVADHVLSGVVALKMGIKHYIMQLMFDLPPEIHPLYDLAKMQAAYELIEPLTEHFDFHIIKETRGGLSSYPPNLNKAKGHHALTTYWQMFMEPEIVHIVSHTEAHHEAKAEDIIESAEITKQVFQEYLRGPKPDIWRDPRVIARKEELKRGAMYNIFHLALMGGYEGRVTLDNFFEYAVSKGEAAKRGNPEDREKNYETMLLDFIDERNYPTGECGMISPDTLDLALQVGLFQAPQLTPIDKRYEMCGKCRTKIVDGTCRIDEFDGKKVKDEIERVDLVRQKYPWYFYKEVSFADEVSHISEVEEKIDDAVVEAFRREVGVKDKDLDNLNVLAVDFGSTFTKVVTFNTSSEEVRLRFVPTTVEDIRIGLANGLGVLEEVEKAKSWKPLEEAIAEYDVRLPCSSAKGGLKMVTIALTSEESGFAAETAALTAGAKLVASYHGKLTYELGRKIYEEDMPEIILLAGGTDEGGEAETQLHNARVLAETAKYVKHTKYGVPIIYAGNQDIADDIVDIFRRHGVDIHIVENIMPEVNIFAIETVNETIRELFQTVVIRGKGFDVAEEYMSARFIPTPRAAFLGVNLLARGYGKEEGLGPIVALDVGGATTDFYSNVPSNPLYTYPWDDPKKRQKRTILKTPNVPLAYRRVEGKYGLAYDAENLVELERYRDGSMQRELNELFNQMFPDSHIPEDDPFSRFLIERDSRREIDLGSYLKWLHDHPHSLPLTREEDWLRAFLTSEVMRVTTKNNVGYVKETDVYFLQYGVNFLDQETNLLLIGGAIYGRARGGRPEHLEDLRLIARGALFNPEEYTILRPNGRVFLDAHYIVNTVGGLYGRLDPERAVRMLKRYLMPLEIGPQVKVRVKV
;
A
#
# COMPACT_ATOMS: atom_id res chain seq x y z
N MET A 1 14.62 -24.04 -93.27
CA MET A 1 15.79 -23.54 -92.51
C MET A 1 15.69 -24.16 -91.14
N SER A 2 16.38 -25.27 -90.90
CA SER A 2 17.72 -25.35 -90.26
C SER A 2 17.57 -25.21 -88.73
N MET A 3 17.96 -26.15 -87.87
CA MET A 3 18.91 -27.25 -87.95
C MET A 3 18.52 -28.35 -86.95
N GLN A 4 18.92 -29.58 -87.27
CA GLN A 4 19.01 -30.70 -86.34
C GLN A 4 19.97 -30.38 -85.20
N GLU A 5 19.63 -30.72 -83.96
CA GLU A 5 20.63 -31.06 -82.95
C GLU A 5 20.26 -32.37 -82.22
N GLY A 6 21.28 -33.22 -82.12
CA GLY A 6 21.33 -34.61 -81.64
C GLY A 6 20.32 -35.09 -80.60
N ARG A 7 19.62 -36.18 -80.94
CA ARG A 7 19.23 -37.19 -79.95
C ARG A 7 20.50 -37.76 -79.31
N SER A 8 20.76 -37.37 -78.08
CA SER A 8 21.68 -38.07 -77.19
C SER A 8 21.09 -39.45 -76.83
N PRO A 9 21.90 -40.51 -76.62
CA PRO A 9 21.39 -41.84 -76.29
C PRO A 9 20.65 -41.81 -74.94
N GLY A 10 19.50 -42.49 -74.86
CA GLY A 10 18.64 -42.46 -73.68
C GLY A 10 19.34 -42.89 -72.39
N LYS A 11 19.42 -41.98 -71.41
CA LYS A 11 19.64 -42.35 -70.01
C LYS A 11 18.43 -43.18 -69.54
N GLY A 12 18.66 -44.41 -69.10
CA GLY A 12 17.61 -45.22 -68.48
C GLY A 12 17.07 -44.52 -67.24
N LYS A 13 15.75 -44.61 -67.01
CA LYS A 13 15.11 -44.07 -65.78
C LYS A 13 15.80 -44.65 -64.54
N ARG A 14 16.20 -43.80 -63.60
CA ARG A 14 16.83 -44.22 -62.34
C ARG A 14 15.76 -44.90 -61.50
N ARG A 15 16.10 -45.98 -60.79
CA ARG A 15 15.12 -46.76 -60.02
C ARG A 15 15.51 -46.78 -58.55
N ALA A 16 14.55 -46.56 -57.68
CA ALA A 16 14.71 -46.66 -56.23
C ALA A 16 13.80 -47.78 -55.74
N LEU A 17 14.39 -48.85 -55.20
CA LEU A 17 13.69 -50.03 -54.72
C LEU A 17 13.53 -49.94 -53.21
N ALA A 18 12.32 -50.21 -52.71
CA ALA A 18 12.01 -50.22 -51.28
C ALA A 18 11.26 -51.48 -50.84
N GLY A 19 11.56 -51.97 -49.63
CA GLY A 19 10.82 -53.06 -48.99
C GLY A 19 11.15 -53.19 -47.49
N SER A 20 10.29 -53.89 -46.74
CA SER A 20 10.60 -54.29 -45.36
C SER A 20 10.94 -55.78 -45.32
N ILE A 21 12.00 -56.13 -44.58
CA ILE A 21 12.69 -57.42 -44.71
C ILE A 21 12.25 -58.44 -43.65
N GLU A 22 12.20 -59.72 -44.04
CA GLU A 22 11.84 -60.88 -43.19
C GLU A 22 10.46 -60.69 -42.51
N PRO A 23 10.16 -60.94 -41.21
CA PRO A 23 8.78 -60.82 -40.72
C PRO A 23 8.27 -59.37 -40.59
N CYS A 24 9.06 -58.36 -40.98
CA CYS A 24 8.69 -56.96 -40.81
C CYS A 24 7.57 -56.56 -41.78
N VAL A 25 6.43 -56.12 -41.23
CA VAL A 25 5.27 -55.63 -41.99
C VAL A 25 5.23 -54.10 -42.13
N HIS A 26 6.17 -53.39 -41.52
CA HIS A 26 6.20 -51.93 -41.47
C HIS A 26 7.04 -51.35 -42.62
N ASN A 27 6.42 -51.12 -43.78
CA ASN A 27 7.05 -50.65 -45.02
C ASN A 27 6.74 -49.18 -45.38
N LEU A 28 5.75 -48.54 -44.73
CA LEU A 28 5.25 -47.23 -45.14
C LEU A 28 6.34 -46.15 -45.20
N GLY A 29 7.31 -46.16 -44.28
CA GLY A 29 8.40 -45.17 -44.25
C GLY A 29 9.34 -45.28 -45.45
N THR A 30 9.80 -46.49 -45.80
CA THR A 30 10.71 -46.72 -46.93
C THR A 30 10.01 -46.56 -48.27
N GLU A 31 8.72 -46.94 -48.37
CA GLU A 31 7.92 -46.69 -49.57
C GLU A 31 7.68 -45.20 -49.81
N ARG A 32 7.32 -44.44 -48.76
CA ARG A 32 7.17 -42.97 -48.84
C ARG A 32 8.48 -42.29 -49.21
N PHE A 33 9.61 -42.80 -48.74
CA PHE A 33 10.92 -42.28 -49.09
C PHE A 33 11.22 -42.43 -50.59
N VAL A 34 10.96 -43.60 -51.19
CA VAL A 34 11.20 -43.77 -52.64
C VAL A 34 10.16 -43.07 -53.51
N GLU A 35 8.91 -42.91 -53.04
CA GLU A 35 7.91 -42.02 -53.66
C GLU A 35 8.41 -40.56 -53.65
N TRP A 36 8.91 -40.11 -52.50
CA TRP A 36 9.46 -38.77 -52.35
C TRP A 36 10.67 -38.53 -53.26
N LEU A 37 11.56 -39.53 -53.42
CA LEU A 37 12.67 -39.45 -54.38
C LEU A 37 12.18 -39.29 -55.84
N GLU A 38 11.05 -39.92 -56.19
CA GLU A 38 10.38 -39.77 -57.50
C GLU A 38 9.78 -38.36 -57.66
N ASP A 39 9.17 -37.81 -56.60
CA ASP A 39 8.54 -36.47 -56.60
C ASP A 39 9.55 -35.31 -56.59
N LEU A 40 10.81 -35.53 -56.16
CA LEU A 40 11.88 -34.51 -56.12
C LEU A 40 12.38 -34.03 -57.50
N GLY A 41 11.85 -34.57 -58.61
CA GLY A 41 12.29 -34.21 -59.96
C GLY A 41 13.66 -34.76 -60.35
N LEU A 42 14.16 -35.78 -59.63
CA LEU A 42 15.48 -36.41 -59.81
C LEU A 42 15.49 -37.60 -60.81
N GLU A 43 14.41 -37.74 -61.58
CA GLU A 43 14.17 -38.82 -62.57
C GLU A 43 14.20 -40.25 -61.98
N TYR A 44 13.89 -40.40 -60.68
CA TYR A 44 13.68 -41.70 -60.06
C TYR A 44 12.30 -42.28 -60.38
N VAL A 45 12.22 -43.61 -60.37
CA VAL A 45 10.97 -44.39 -60.38
C VAL A 45 10.96 -45.29 -59.16
N ALA A 46 9.92 -45.18 -58.33
CA ALA A 46 9.76 -46.00 -57.14
C ALA A 46 9.36 -47.45 -57.49
N ILE A 47 10.08 -48.41 -56.92
CA ILE A 47 9.79 -49.85 -57.00
C ILE A 47 9.52 -50.35 -55.60
N LYS A 48 8.28 -50.70 -55.30
CA LYS A 48 7.85 -51.11 -53.96
C LYS A 48 7.65 -52.62 -53.94
N LEU A 49 8.39 -53.29 -53.07
CA LEU A 49 8.27 -54.73 -52.87
C LEU A 49 7.20 -55.09 -51.82
N GLY A 50 6.76 -54.13 -51.01
CA GLY A 50 5.77 -54.35 -49.97
C GLY A 50 6.36 -54.87 -48.66
N PRO A 51 5.49 -55.39 -47.78
CA PRO A 51 5.90 -55.94 -46.49
C PRO A 51 6.43 -57.37 -46.60
N ALA A 52 7.18 -57.79 -45.58
CA ALA A 52 7.66 -59.15 -45.36
C ALA A 52 8.43 -59.80 -46.52
N VAL A 53 9.32 -59.03 -47.14
CA VAL A 53 10.14 -59.45 -48.27
C VAL A 53 11.28 -60.32 -47.78
N THR A 54 11.35 -61.57 -48.23
CA THR A 54 12.48 -62.45 -47.94
C THR A 54 13.77 -61.91 -48.56
N ILE A 55 14.92 -62.17 -47.94
CA ILE A 55 16.21 -61.70 -48.47
C ILE A 55 16.46 -62.23 -49.89
N ASP A 56 16.05 -63.46 -50.21
CA ASP A 56 16.18 -64.01 -51.56
C ASP A 56 15.31 -63.27 -52.59
N GLU A 57 14.09 -62.89 -52.22
CA GLU A 57 13.22 -62.10 -53.08
C GLU A 57 13.78 -60.69 -53.30
N LEU A 58 14.30 -60.04 -52.24
CA LEU A 58 14.99 -58.76 -52.35
C LEU A 58 16.14 -58.83 -53.37
N ILE A 59 17.04 -59.80 -53.22
CA ILE A 59 18.21 -59.97 -54.09
C ILE A 59 17.77 -60.25 -55.53
N ASN A 60 16.76 -61.10 -55.75
CA ASN A 60 16.23 -61.36 -57.09
C ASN A 60 15.63 -60.10 -57.72
N LYS A 61 14.87 -59.32 -56.96
CA LYS A 61 14.25 -58.08 -57.44
C LYS A 61 15.27 -56.99 -57.74
N ILE A 62 16.35 -56.89 -56.96
CA ILE A 62 17.47 -55.99 -57.28
C ILE A 62 18.10 -56.37 -58.62
N ARG A 63 18.32 -57.68 -58.87
CA ARG A 63 18.89 -58.17 -60.14
C ARG A 63 17.95 -57.97 -61.33
N GLU A 64 16.65 -58.12 -61.13
CA GLU A 64 15.63 -57.88 -62.17
C GLU A 64 15.47 -56.40 -62.51
N SER A 65 15.46 -55.54 -61.49
CA SER A 65 15.11 -54.12 -61.65
C SER A 65 16.31 -53.20 -61.86
N ASN A 66 17.52 -53.63 -61.53
CA ASN A 66 18.75 -52.84 -61.58
C ASN A 66 18.58 -51.44 -60.93
N PRO A 67 18.24 -51.38 -59.63
CA PRO A 67 18.01 -50.13 -58.93
C PRO A 67 19.33 -49.40 -58.66
N GLU A 68 19.27 -48.08 -58.57
CA GLU A 68 20.40 -47.26 -58.12
C GLU A 68 20.36 -47.05 -56.60
N VAL A 69 19.17 -47.09 -56.00
CA VAL A 69 18.95 -46.97 -54.55
C VAL A 69 18.17 -48.19 -54.08
N VAL A 70 18.62 -48.81 -53.00
CA VAL A 70 17.91 -49.89 -52.31
C VAL A 70 17.67 -49.47 -50.87
N ALA A 71 16.41 -49.22 -50.53
CA ALA A 71 15.96 -48.83 -49.20
C ALA A 71 15.29 -50.02 -48.51
N ILE A 72 15.92 -50.55 -47.47
CA ILE A 72 15.38 -51.66 -46.68
C ILE A 72 14.99 -51.19 -45.29
N SER A 73 14.00 -51.85 -44.69
CA SER A 73 13.56 -51.54 -43.33
C SER A 73 13.29 -52.75 -42.46
N TYR A 74 13.58 -52.60 -41.16
CA TYR A 74 13.27 -53.58 -40.12
C TYR A 74 12.96 -52.87 -38.80
N ARG A 75 11.73 -53.00 -38.29
CA ARG A 75 11.19 -52.13 -37.22
C ARG A 75 10.78 -52.87 -35.93
N LEU A 76 11.17 -54.13 -35.73
CA LEU A 76 10.73 -54.94 -34.58
C LEU A 76 11.63 -54.82 -33.33
N GLY A 77 12.79 -54.16 -33.42
CA GLY A 77 13.82 -54.11 -32.37
C GLY A 77 15.21 -54.46 -32.93
N ASP A 78 16.22 -54.56 -32.08
CA ASP A 78 17.58 -54.98 -32.43
C ASP A 78 17.76 -56.51 -32.52
N LEU A 79 16.86 -57.28 -31.91
CA LEU A 79 16.85 -58.75 -31.99
C LEU A 79 16.78 -59.26 -33.44
N HIS A 80 17.71 -60.17 -33.77
CA HIS A 80 17.90 -60.83 -35.08
C HIS A 80 18.29 -59.91 -36.24
N VAL A 81 18.48 -58.60 -36.00
CA VAL A 81 18.93 -57.66 -37.05
C VAL A 81 20.34 -57.99 -37.52
N ASP A 82 21.20 -58.46 -36.62
CA ASP A 82 22.56 -58.88 -36.93
C ASP A 82 22.62 -60.05 -37.92
N GLU A 83 21.76 -61.05 -37.74
CA GLU A 83 21.62 -62.19 -38.66
C GLU A 83 21.13 -61.73 -40.03
N ILE A 84 20.07 -60.91 -40.07
CA ILE A 84 19.47 -60.39 -41.30
C ILE A 84 20.46 -59.54 -42.09
N ILE A 85 21.13 -58.60 -41.43
CA ILE A 85 22.08 -57.68 -42.08
C ILE A 85 23.30 -58.44 -42.57
N THR A 86 23.79 -59.41 -41.80
CA THR A 86 24.87 -60.31 -42.23
C THR A 86 24.49 -61.04 -43.51
N GLU A 87 23.31 -61.65 -43.56
CA GLU A 87 22.86 -62.40 -44.73
C GLU A 87 22.68 -61.49 -45.97
N ILE A 88 22.12 -60.29 -45.80
CA ILE A 88 21.98 -59.31 -46.89
C ILE A 88 23.34 -58.92 -47.46
N ILE A 89 24.30 -58.56 -46.60
CA ILE A 89 25.63 -58.09 -47.02
C ILE A 89 26.40 -59.22 -47.72
N GLU A 90 26.33 -60.44 -47.18
CA GLU A 90 26.98 -61.62 -47.77
C GLU A 90 26.37 -62.00 -49.13
N LYS A 91 25.04 -62.04 -49.24
CA LYS A 91 24.36 -62.31 -50.51
C LYS A 91 24.60 -61.19 -51.52
N ALA A 92 24.59 -59.93 -51.11
CA ALA A 92 24.89 -58.80 -51.98
C ALA A 92 26.31 -58.93 -52.57
N HIS A 93 27.33 -59.24 -51.75
CA HIS A 93 28.68 -59.51 -52.24
C HIS A 93 28.74 -60.73 -53.18
N LYS A 94 28.09 -61.84 -52.81
CA LYS A 94 28.07 -63.07 -53.62
C LYS A 94 27.55 -62.84 -55.04
N TYR A 95 26.56 -61.96 -55.19
CA TYR A 95 25.96 -61.63 -56.49
C TYR A 95 26.49 -60.34 -57.13
N GLY A 96 27.53 -59.71 -56.56
CA GLY A 96 28.12 -58.47 -57.09
C GLY A 96 27.21 -57.24 -57.00
N LEU A 97 26.30 -57.21 -56.01
CA LEU A 97 25.33 -56.16 -55.72
C LEU A 97 25.76 -55.26 -54.56
N ASP A 98 26.96 -55.45 -54.02
CA ASP A 98 27.51 -54.61 -52.97
C ASP A 98 27.77 -53.18 -53.51
N PRO A 99 27.81 -52.15 -52.65
CA PRO A 99 27.98 -50.77 -53.08
C PRO A 99 29.23 -50.51 -53.93
N LYS A 100 30.35 -51.18 -53.65
CA LYS A 100 31.63 -50.94 -54.34
C LYS A 100 31.62 -51.53 -55.75
N THR A 101 31.05 -52.72 -55.91
CA THR A 101 31.01 -53.42 -57.20
C THR A 101 29.88 -52.92 -58.10
N SER A 102 28.70 -52.66 -57.53
CA SER A 102 27.48 -52.35 -58.29
C SER A 102 27.19 -50.86 -58.43
N GLY A 103 27.71 -50.02 -57.53
CA GLY A 103 27.30 -48.62 -57.40
C GLY A 103 25.91 -48.42 -56.79
N ILE A 104 25.26 -49.49 -56.28
CA ILE A 104 23.99 -49.40 -55.58
C ILE A 104 24.18 -48.69 -54.24
N ARG A 105 23.26 -47.76 -53.97
CA ARG A 105 23.24 -46.97 -52.75
C ARG A 105 22.25 -47.58 -51.77
N TRP A 106 22.79 -48.30 -50.80
CA TRP A 106 21.99 -49.00 -49.80
C TRP A 106 21.61 -48.07 -48.65
N ALA A 107 20.34 -48.07 -48.28
CA ALA A 107 19.79 -47.34 -47.15
C ALA A 107 19.05 -48.30 -46.21
N PHE A 108 19.25 -48.14 -44.91
CA PHE A 108 18.58 -48.91 -43.87
C PHE A 108 17.73 -48.00 -42.98
N GLY A 109 16.50 -48.40 -42.68
CA GLY A 109 15.63 -47.76 -41.71
C GLY A 109 15.11 -48.70 -40.62
N GLY A 110 15.22 -48.30 -39.36
CA GLY A 110 14.74 -49.09 -38.22
C GLY A 110 14.46 -48.26 -36.98
N THR A 111 14.16 -48.90 -35.85
CA THR A 111 14.12 -48.20 -34.55
C THR A 111 15.54 -47.82 -34.11
N ARG A 112 15.69 -46.87 -33.17
CA ARG A 112 17.03 -46.45 -32.69
C ARG A 112 17.93 -47.64 -32.24
N PRO A 113 17.45 -48.66 -31.50
CA PRO A 113 18.26 -49.84 -31.17
C PRO A 113 18.73 -50.61 -32.41
N ALA A 114 17.83 -50.90 -33.35
CA ALA A 114 18.15 -51.61 -34.58
C ALA A 114 19.15 -50.84 -35.44
N ALA A 115 18.90 -49.55 -35.66
CA ALA A 115 19.78 -48.68 -36.44
C ALA A 115 21.18 -48.59 -35.82
N ASN A 116 21.29 -48.47 -34.49
CA ASN A 116 22.57 -48.45 -33.80
C ASN A 116 23.33 -49.77 -33.88
N LEU A 117 22.64 -50.91 -33.84
CA LEU A 117 23.26 -52.20 -34.12
C LEU A 117 23.83 -52.26 -35.54
N VAL A 118 23.07 -51.81 -36.55
CA VAL A 118 23.58 -51.71 -37.93
C VAL A 118 24.75 -50.74 -38.03
N ARG A 119 24.72 -49.61 -37.31
CA ARG A 119 25.85 -48.66 -37.28
C ARG A 119 27.10 -49.31 -36.71
N ALA A 120 26.98 -50.01 -35.58
CA ALA A 120 28.07 -50.77 -34.97
C ALA A 120 28.65 -51.83 -35.93
N MET A 121 27.79 -52.62 -36.58
CA MET A 121 28.22 -53.67 -37.52
C MET A 121 28.89 -53.14 -38.78
N THR A 122 28.56 -51.92 -39.22
CA THR A 122 29.02 -51.36 -40.52
C THR A 122 30.02 -50.22 -40.37
N GLY A 123 30.54 -50.00 -39.16
CA GLY A 123 31.54 -48.98 -38.86
C GLY A 123 31.06 -47.54 -38.97
N ARG A 124 29.76 -47.31 -38.78
CA ARG A 124 29.18 -45.96 -38.68
C ARG A 124 29.14 -45.52 -37.20
N PRO A 125 29.25 -44.21 -36.89
CA PRO A 125 29.19 -43.72 -35.52
C PRO A 125 27.88 -44.12 -34.83
N ILE A 126 27.95 -44.68 -33.61
CA ILE A 126 26.75 -45.01 -32.83
C ILE A 126 26.12 -43.72 -32.29
N GLU A 127 24.81 -43.60 -32.38
CA GLU A 127 24.08 -42.40 -31.94
C GLU A 127 23.45 -42.62 -30.55
N PRO A 128 23.29 -41.58 -29.71
CA PRO A 128 22.72 -41.72 -28.39
C PRO A 128 21.25 -42.16 -28.42
N ASP A 129 20.91 -43.24 -27.72
CA ASP A 129 19.53 -43.71 -27.53
C ASP A 129 18.94 -43.15 -26.24
N ARG A 130 17.98 -42.21 -26.37
CA ARG A 130 17.37 -41.49 -25.25
C ARG A 130 16.07 -42.10 -24.75
N PHE A 131 15.38 -42.92 -25.55
CA PHE A 131 13.97 -43.27 -25.31
C PHE A 131 13.74 -44.77 -25.21
N SER A 132 14.59 -45.61 -25.81
CA SER A 132 14.44 -47.05 -25.69
C SER A 132 14.80 -47.47 -24.26
N PRO A 133 13.91 -48.21 -23.56
CA PRO A 133 14.22 -48.80 -22.26
C PRO A 133 15.51 -49.61 -22.30
N PRO A 134 16.31 -49.66 -21.21
CA PRO A 134 17.52 -50.47 -21.16
C PRO A 134 17.28 -51.95 -21.49
N GLU A 135 16.13 -52.49 -21.10
CA GLU A 135 15.70 -53.86 -21.40
C GLU A 135 15.46 -54.13 -22.90
N ASP A 136 15.20 -53.10 -23.71
CA ASP A 136 15.01 -53.20 -25.16
C ASP A 136 16.34 -53.05 -25.94
N ARG A 137 17.48 -52.94 -25.24
CA ARG A 137 18.83 -52.84 -25.80
C ARG A 137 19.58 -54.16 -25.59
N HIS A 138 19.42 -55.10 -26.53
CA HIS A 138 19.85 -56.49 -26.37
C HIS A 138 21.34 -56.71 -26.67
N PHE A 139 22.00 -55.77 -27.35
CA PHE A 139 23.40 -55.89 -27.78
C PHE A 139 24.32 -54.86 -27.10
N ASP A 140 25.53 -55.31 -26.77
CA ASP A 140 26.66 -54.44 -26.41
C ASP A 140 27.27 -53.86 -27.69
N LEU A 141 26.88 -52.63 -28.02
CA LEU A 141 27.24 -51.98 -29.28
C LEU A 141 28.74 -51.71 -29.42
N GLU A 142 29.46 -51.47 -28.32
CA GLU A 142 30.92 -51.27 -28.35
C GLU A 142 31.63 -52.58 -28.70
N ARG A 143 31.20 -53.68 -28.09
CA ARG A 143 31.71 -55.01 -28.40
C ARG A 143 31.41 -55.43 -29.84
N VAL A 144 30.19 -55.16 -30.33
CA VAL A 144 29.82 -55.44 -31.73
C VAL A 144 30.66 -54.60 -32.69
N ALA A 145 30.87 -53.31 -32.41
CA ALA A 145 31.69 -52.44 -33.24
C ALA A 145 33.13 -52.96 -33.37
N GLU A 146 33.73 -53.43 -32.27
CA GLU A 146 35.08 -54.00 -32.30
C GLU A 146 35.13 -55.36 -33.04
N GLU A 147 34.11 -56.22 -32.89
CA GLU A 147 34.05 -57.51 -33.61
C GLU A 147 33.96 -57.33 -35.14
N TYR A 148 33.25 -56.31 -35.61
CA TYR A 148 32.99 -56.10 -37.04
C TYR A 148 34.01 -55.18 -37.73
N LYS A 149 34.88 -54.52 -36.96
CA LYS A 149 35.90 -53.56 -37.43
C LYS A 149 36.75 -54.06 -38.59
N ASP A 150 37.22 -55.30 -38.52
CA ASP A 150 38.10 -55.91 -39.54
C ASP A 150 37.32 -56.59 -40.68
N ARG A 151 35.98 -56.62 -40.64
CA ARG A 151 35.15 -57.21 -41.69
C ARG A 151 34.93 -56.21 -42.83
N GLU A 152 35.90 -56.10 -43.74
CA GLU A 152 35.88 -55.12 -44.86
C GLU A 152 34.58 -55.06 -45.68
N LYS A 153 33.85 -56.19 -45.80
CA LYS A 153 32.58 -56.29 -46.53
C LYS A 153 31.44 -55.50 -45.88
N PHE A 154 31.50 -55.30 -44.57
CA PHE A 154 30.45 -54.61 -43.81
C PHE A 154 30.71 -53.10 -43.72
N GLN A 155 32.00 -52.72 -43.74
CA GLN A 155 32.43 -51.35 -43.52
C GLN A 155 31.89 -50.41 -44.60
N GLY A 156 31.04 -49.47 -44.18
CA GLY A 156 30.39 -48.50 -45.06
C GLY A 156 29.39 -49.09 -46.05
N PHE A 157 28.81 -50.27 -45.78
CA PHE A 157 27.87 -50.92 -46.69
C PHE A 157 26.59 -50.08 -46.91
N PHE A 158 26.02 -49.53 -45.85
CA PHE A 158 24.91 -48.58 -45.94
C PHE A 158 25.44 -47.16 -46.08
N GLU A 159 24.98 -46.45 -47.11
CA GLU A 159 25.27 -45.04 -47.29
C GLU A 159 24.44 -44.18 -46.33
N LEU A 160 23.20 -44.60 -46.06
CA LEU A 160 22.26 -43.94 -45.16
C LEU A 160 21.68 -44.94 -44.13
N ILE A 161 21.77 -44.61 -42.85
CA ILE A 161 21.14 -45.38 -41.75
C ILE A 161 20.26 -44.42 -40.95
N VAL A 162 18.95 -44.62 -41.03
CA VAL A 162 17.94 -43.76 -40.42
C VAL A 162 17.20 -44.47 -39.30
N ASP A 163 16.78 -43.68 -38.32
CA ASP A 163 15.91 -44.12 -37.23
C ASP A 163 14.82 -43.08 -36.97
N ASP A 164 14.15 -43.18 -35.82
CA ASP A 164 13.01 -42.33 -35.46
C ASP A 164 13.36 -40.81 -35.39
N TYR A 165 14.63 -40.42 -35.49
CA TYR A 165 15.11 -39.02 -35.42
C TYR A 165 15.62 -38.47 -36.75
N VAL A 166 15.40 -39.18 -37.86
CA VAL A 166 15.85 -38.73 -39.18
C VAL A 166 15.28 -37.37 -39.54
N THR A 167 16.14 -36.49 -40.06
CA THR A 167 15.75 -35.17 -40.55
C THR A 167 15.52 -35.18 -42.07
N MET A 168 14.66 -34.29 -42.56
CA MET A 168 14.48 -34.10 -44.01
C MET A 168 15.78 -33.66 -44.70
N GLU A 169 16.65 -32.94 -43.99
CA GLU A 169 17.96 -32.54 -44.51
C GLU A 169 18.84 -33.75 -44.81
N GLU A 170 18.94 -34.73 -43.90
CA GLU A 170 19.70 -35.97 -44.12
C GLU A 170 19.18 -36.76 -45.33
N LEU A 171 17.85 -36.85 -45.46
CA LEU A 171 17.21 -37.48 -46.62
C LEU A 171 17.50 -36.72 -47.91
N GLU A 172 17.53 -35.39 -47.89
CA GLU A 172 17.84 -34.54 -49.05
C GLU A 172 19.33 -34.60 -49.44
N GLN A 173 20.24 -34.60 -48.47
CA GLN A 173 21.68 -34.74 -48.71
C GLN A 173 21.97 -36.07 -49.40
N PHE A 174 21.34 -37.15 -48.92
CA PHE A 174 21.36 -38.45 -49.60
C PHE A 174 20.73 -38.34 -50.99
N ALA A 175 19.50 -37.82 -51.14
CA ALA A 175 18.85 -37.74 -52.45
C ALA A 175 19.69 -36.98 -53.50
N LYS A 176 20.31 -35.86 -53.11
CA LYS A 176 21.06 -34.94 -53.98
C LYS A 176 22.56 -35.26 -54.11
N ARG A 177 23.06 -36.33 -53.47
CA ARG A 177 24.49 -36.73 -53.45
C ARG A 177 25.45 -35.60 -53.04
N ARG A 178 25.05 -34.77 -52.07
CA ARG A 178 25.92 -33.71 -51.54
C ARG A 178 26.83 -34.29 -50.45
N PRO A 179 28.15 -34.06 -50.47
CA PRO A 179 29.01 -34.41 -49.33
C PRO A 179 28.51 -33.66 -48.09
N GLY A 180 28.30 -34.38 -46.99
CA GLY A 180 27.85 -33.81 -45.72
C GLY A 180 28.90 -32.88 -45.13
N LEU A 181 28.86 -31.61 -45.54
CA LEU A 181 29.28 -30.51 -44.70
C LEU A 181 27.96 -29.94 -44.16
N LYS A 182 27.69 -30.15 -42.86
CA LYS A 182 26.91 -29.17 -42.11
C LYS A 182 27.68 -27.87 -42.25
N GLU A 183 27.37 -27.06 -43.27
CA GLU A 183 27.66 -25.64 -43.19
C GLU A 183 26.73 -25.10 -42.10
N GLU A 184 27.10 -25.32 -40.84
CA GLU A 184 26.64 -24.44 -39.78
C GLU A 184 27.22 -23.09 -40.16
N LYS A 185 26.42 -22.27 -40.86
CA LYS A 185 26.69 -20.84 -40.90
C LYS A 185 26.83 -20.44 -39.44
N GLU A 186 28.01 -19.95 -39.08
CA GLU A 186 28.31 -19.47 -37.74
C GLU A 186 27.41 -18.23 -37.50
N VAL A 187 26.19 -18.46 -37.05
CA VAL A 187 25.23 -17.40 -36.76
C VAL A 187 25.70 -16.72 -35.50
N ARG A 188 26.16 -15.47 -35.63
CA ARG A 188 26.46 -14.63 -34.48
C ARG A 188 25.16 -14.17 -33.85
N TRP A 189 24.75 -14.86 -32.80
CA TRP A 189 23.57 -14.54 -32.02
C TRP A 189 23.72 -13.22 -31.28
N SER A 190 22.70 -12.37 -31.36
CA SER A 190 22.64 -11.11 -30.61
C SER A 190 22.25 -11.37 -29.14
N ASP A 191 22.81 -10.53 -28.26
CA ASP A 191 22.47 -10.45 -26.83
C ASP A 191 21.44 -9.32 -26.56
N GLU A 192 20.99 -8.62 -27.62
CA GLU A 192 19.93 -7.61 -27.57
C GLU A 192 18.58 -8.22 -27.97
N LEU A 193 17.52 -7.92 -27.20
CA LEU A 193 16.21 -8.56 -27.34
C LEU A 193 15.61 -8.38 -28.75
N LEU A 194 15.57 -7.15 -29.25
CA LEU A 194 14.91 -6.82 -30.52
C LEU A 194 15.61 -7.48 -31.70
N GLU A 195 16.94 -7.36 -31.76
CA GLU A 195 17.76 -8.02 -32.77
C GLU A 195 17.59 -9.54 -32.70
N ARG A 196 17.50 -10.12 -31.50
CA ARG A 196 17.28 -11.56 -31.33
C ARG A 196 15.92 -11.99 -31.86
N ILE A 197 14.85 -11.21 -31.61
CA ILE A 197 13.51 -11.47 -32.15
C ILE A 197 13.56 -11.49 -33.68
N GLU A 198 14.20 -10.50 -34.29
CA GLU A 198 14.38 -10.41 -35.75
C GLU A 198 15.17 -11.60 -36.28
N GLN A 199 16.32 -11.94 -35.66
CA GLN A 199 17.16 -13.07 -36.06
C GLN A 199 16.38 -14.39 -36.11
N VAL A 200 15.62 -14.70 -35.06
CA VAL A 200 14.84 -15.95 -35.03
C VAL A 200 13.67 -15.91 -36.01
N ARG A 201 13.03 -14.74 -36.18
CA ARG A 201 11.97 -14.59 -37.17
C ARG A 201 12.46 -14.82 -38.59
N GLU A 202 13.63 -14.28 -38.95
CA GLU A 202 14.24 -14.45 -40.27
C GLU A 202 14.75 -15.88 -40.51
N LEU A 203 15.39 -16.49 -39.51
CA LEU A 203 16.01 -17.81 -39.66
C LEU A 203 15.01 -18.96 -39.56
N GLU A 204 14.01 -18.83 -38.69
CA GLU A 204 13.13 -19.95 -38.30
C GLU A 204 11.64 -19.65 -38.47
N ASN A 205 11.26 -18.43 -38.85
CA ASN A 205 9.86 -18.00 -39.04
C ASN A 205 8.94 -18.30 -37.85
N ARG A 206 9.45 -18.16 -36.62
CA ARG A 206 8.71 -18.41 -35.37
C ARG A 206 9.01 -17.32 -34.33
N PRO A 207 8.19 -17.19 -33.27
CA PRO A 207 8.56 -16.37 -32.10
C PRO A 207 9.76 -16.95 -31.37
N ILE A 208 10.39 -16.10 -30.56
CA ILE A 208 11.42 -16.56 -29.63
C ILE A 208 10.76 -17.27 -28.44
N ILE A 209 11.49 -18.24 -27.88
CA ILE A 209 11.00 -19.07 -26.79
C ILE A 209 11.70 -18.66 -25.49
N ARG A 210 10.89 -18.54 -24.43
CA ARG A 210 11.33 -18.25 -23.07
C ARG A 210 10.86 -19.37 -22.12
N ALA A 211 11.67 -19.77 -21.15
CA ALA A 211 11.25 -20.69 -20.09
C ALA A 211 11.93 -20.39 -18.75
N HIS A 212 11.27 -20.74 -17.64
CA HIS A 212 11.84 -20.64 -16.31
C HIS A 212 12.76 -21.83 -15.98
N ILE A 213 13.88 -21.55 -15.32
CA ILE A 213 14.72 -22.56 -14.68
C ILE A 213 15.31 -22.01 -13.37
N GLY A 214 15.28 -22.82 -12.33
CA GLY A 214 15.90 -22.54 -11.04
C GLY A 214 15.72 -23.75 -10.16
N ILE A 215 16.79 -24.52 -10.00
CA ILE A 215 16.75 -25.81 -9.29
C ILE A 215 17.01 -25.55 -7.81
N ALA A 216 16.06 -25.95 -6.97
CA ALA A 216 16.19 -25.96 -5.52
C ALA A 216 17.34 -26.89 -5.11
N SER A 217 18.41 -26.30 -4.57
CA SER A 217 19.67 -26.97 -4.24
C SER A 217 20.43 -26.15 -3.20
N ASP A 218 21.42 -26.76 -2.53
CA ASP A 218 22.34 -26.05 -1.62
C ASP A 218 23.31 -25.11 -2.36
N THR A 219 23.50 -25.33 -3.67
CA THR A 219 24.39 -24.54 -4.54
C THR A 219 23.74 -24.24 -5.88
N ILE A 220 24.28 -23.26 -6.61
CA ILE A 220 23.80 -22.87 -7.95
C ILE A 220 24.15 -23.90 -9.05
N GLU A 221 25.05 -24.85 -8.79
CA GLU A 221 25.65 -25.72 -9.80
C GLU A 221 24.64 -26.53 -10.63
N PRO A 222 23.55 -27.09 -10.05
CA PRO A 222 22.53 -27.78 -10.85
C PRO A 222 21.84 -26.84 -11.85
N THR A 223 21.59 -25.59 -11.46
CA THR A 223 20.99 -24.59 -12.35
C THR A 223 21.97 -24.19 -13.46
N VAL A 224 23.26 -23.99 -13.13
CA VAL A 224 24.33 -23.73 -14.11
C VAL A 224 24.40 -24.84 -15.16
N GLU A 225 24.42 -26.09 -14.72
CA GLU A 225 24.42 -27.27 -15.61
C GLU A 225 23.14 -27.35 -16.46
N GLY A 226 21.99 -27.06 -15.86
CA GLY A 226 20.71 -27.01 -16.57
C GLY A 226 20.70 -25.95 -17.67
N VAL A 227 21.19 -24.73 -17.38
CA VAL A 227 21.30 -23.64 -18.36
C VAL A 227 22.22 -24.02 -19.50
N ARG A 228 23.37 -24.65 -19.22
CA ARG A 228 24.29 -25.13 -20.26
C ARG A 228 23.63 -26.15 -21.18
N LYS A 229 22.93 -27.14 -20.61
CA LYS A 229 22.17 -28.14 -21.39
C LYS A 229 21.09 -27.51 -22.28
N LEU A 230 20.34 -26.55 -21.78
CA LEU A 230 19.32 -25.82 -22.55
C LEU A 230 19.92 -25.07 -23.74
N SER A 231 21.08 -24.43 -23.50
CA SER A 231 21.82 -23.66 -24.50
C SER A 231 22.36 -24.58 -25.61
N GLU A 232 23.03 -25.69 -25.24
CA GLU A 232 23.54 -26.71 -26.17
C GLU A 232 22.42 -27.35 -27.02
N ALA A 233 21.26 -27.59 -26.41
CA ALA A 233 20.08 -28.13 -27.08
C ALA A 233 19.39 -27.13 -28.03
N ARG A 234 19.77 -25.84 -27.99
CA ARG A 234 19.09 -24.74 -28.72
C ARG A 234 17.58 -24.75 -28.46
N ALA A 235 17.21 -25.00 -27.20
CA ALA A 235 15.82 -25.20 -26.82
C ALA A 235 15.04 -23.88 -26.77
N ILE A 236 15.67 -22.84 -26.21
CA ILE A 236 15.07 -21.54 -25.89
C ILE A 236 16.04 -20.40 -26.20
N GLU A 237 15.52 -19.20 -26.44
CA GLU A 237 16.32 -17.99 -26.63
C GLU A 237 16.48 -17.17 -25.35
N ILE A 238 15.58 -17.34 -24.38
CA ILE A 238 15.62 -16.62 -23.10
C ILE A 238 15.50 -17.59 -21.93
N VAL A 239 16.56 -17.67 -21.13
CA VAL A 239 16.57 -18.32 -19.83
C VAL A 239 15.99 -17.36 -18.79
N SER A 240 14.89 -17.75 -18.15
CA SER A 240 14.32 -16.98 -17.04
C SER A 240 14.68 -17.60 -15.70
N LEU A 241 15.72 -17.05 -15.06
CA LEU A 241 16.17 -17.50 -13.75
C LEU A 241 15.06 -17.35 -12.71
N ALA A 242 14.79 -18.44 -12.00
CA ALA A 242 13.95 -18.47 -10.81
C ALA A 242 14.85 -18.51 -9.55
N PRO A 243 15.23 -17.36 -8.98
CA PRO A 243 15.93 -17.28 -7.70
C PRO A 243 15.05 -17.78 -6.56
N ASP A 244 15.67 -18.31 -5.51
CA ASP A 244 14.97 -18.60 -4.27
C ASP A 244 14.46 -17.31 -3.59
N GLN A 245 13.54 -17.46 -2.63
CA GLN A 245 12.90 -16.32 -1.97
C GLN A 245 13.91 -15.42 -1.24
N THR A 246 14.96 -16.01 -0.66
CA THR A 246 16.01 -15.29 0.05
C THR A 246 16.79 -14.38 -0.90
N SER A 247 17.20 -14.90 -2.06
CA SER A 247 17.87 -14.15 -3.12
C SER A 247 17.01 -13.00 -3.63
N GLN A 248 15.70 -13.20 -3.80
CA GLN A 248 14.80 -12.14 -4.26
C GLN A 248 14.72 -10.95 -3.29
N ALA A 249 14.79 -11.21 -1.99
CA ALA A 249 14.65 -10.19 -0.96
C ALA A 249 15.98 -9.55 -0.51
N LEU A 250 17.10 -10.28 -0.57
CA LEU A 250 18.32 -9.88 0.14
C LEU A 250 19.59 -9.80 -0.72
N LEU A 251 19.53 -10.11 -2.01
CA LEU A 251 20.74 -10.18 -2.84
C LEU A 251 21.54 -8.88 -2.88
N ALA A 252 20.91 -7.71 -2.87
CA ALA A 252 21.62 -6.43 -2.83
C ALA A 252 22.43 -6.28 -1.53
N LYS A 253 21.84 -6.66 -0.39
CA LYS A 253 22.47 -6.64 0.94
C LYS A 253 23.61 -7.66 1.05
N PHE A 254 23.44 -8.83 0.41
CA PHE A 254 24.51 -9.84 0.32
C PHE A 254 25.70 -9.31 -0.46
N VAL A 255 25.47 -8.68 -1.61
CA VAL A 255 26.53 -8.11 -2.45
C VAL A 255 27.28 -6.97 -1.74
N ARG A 256 26.60 -6.17 -0.90
CA ARG A 256 27.23 -5.10 -0.10
C ARG A 256 27.89 -5.60 1.20
N GLY A 257 27.65 -6.85 1.59
CA GLY A 257 28.16 -7.43 2.84
C GLY A 257 27.43 -6.95 4.11
N GLU A 258 26.23 -6.39 3.96
CA GLU A 258 25.37 -5.94 5.07
C GLU A 258 24.63 -7.10 5.74
N GLU A 259 24.40 -8.19 4.99
CA GLU A 259 23.83 -9.43 5.52
C GLU A 259 24.66 -10.65 5.09
N ASP A 260 24.74 -11.66 5.95
CA ASP A 260 25.47 -12.91 5.68
C ASP A 260 24.51 -13.95 5.06
N PRO A 261 24.72 -14.36 3.78
CA PRO A 261 23.87 -15.36 3.12
C PRO A 261 23.75 -16.68 3.91
N ARG A 262 24.78 -17.06 4.68
CA ARG A 262 24.84 -18.34 5.41
C ARG A 262 23.88 -18.41 6.60
N LYS A 263 23.32 -17.27 7.02
CA LYS A 263 22.29 -17.24 8.07
C LYS A 263 20.90 -17.60 7.56
N HIS A 264 20.74 -17.68 6.23
CA HIS A 264 19.47 -17.91 5.59
C HIS A 264 19.46 -19.30 4.93
N PRO A 265 18.29 -19.96 4.87
CA PRO A 265 18.15 -21.23 4.17
C PRO A 265 18.34 -21.05 2.65
N HIS A 266 19.12 -21.95 2.04
CA HIS A 266 19.36 -21.98 0.60
C HIS A 266 18.31 -22.83 -0.12
N GLY A 267 17.99 -22.45 -1.35
CA GLY A 267 17.21 -23.27 -2.28
C GLY A 267 15.71 -23.29 -2.00
N GLN A 268 15.20 -22.29 -1.28
CA GLN A 268 13.77 -22.19 -0.99
C GLN A 268 12.96 -21.82 -2.24
N GLY A 269 12.56 -22.84 -2.99
CA GLY A 269 11.70 -22.70 -4.17
C GLY A 269 12.41 -22.16 -5.41
N GLY A 270 13.75 -22.17 -5.45
CA GLY A 270 14.53 -21.72 -6.61
C GLY A 270 16.03 -21.83 -6.41
N CYS A 271 16.79 -21.20 -7.31
CA CYS A 271 18.26 -21.18 -7.30
C CYS A 271 18.81 -20.24 -6.20
N PRO A 272 19.73 -20.69 -5.32
CA PRO A 272 20.28 -19.88 -4.22
C PRO A 272 21.39 -18.93 -4.67
N ILE A 273 21.01 -17.80 -5.26
CA ILE A 273 21.96 -16.78 -5.74
C ILE A 273 22.36 -15.87 -4.58
N SER A 274 23.67 -15.78 -4.30
CA SER A 274 24.17 -15.06 -3.12
C SER A 274 25.18 -13.95 -3.44
N SER A 275 25.67 -13.89 -4.68
CA SER A 275 26.76 -12.99 -5.08
C SER A 275 26.66 -12.57 -6.55
N LYS A 276 27.48 -11.58 -6.94
CA LYS A 276 27.63 -11.20 -8.36
C LYS A 276 28.31 -12.32 -9.16
N GLU A 277 29.26 -13.01 -8.54
CA GLU A 277 29.99 -14.13 -9.15
C GLU A 277 29.05 -15.28 -9.53
N ASP A 278 28.01 -15.55 -8.73
CA ASP A 278 26.98 -16.53 -9.06
C ASP A 278 26.22 -16.17 -10.33
N LEU A 279 25.85 -14.89 -10.48
CA LEU A 279 25.17 -14.37 -11.68
C LEU A 279 26.07 -14.47 -12.92
N ILE A 280 27.35 -14.12 -12.79
CA ILE A 280 28.33 -14.22 -13.88
C ILE A 280 28.48 -15.67 -14.34
N LYS A 281 28.61 -16.63 -13.42
CA LYS A 281 28.68 -18.06 -13.75
C LYS A 281 27.45 -18.54 -14.52
N LEU A 282 26.25 -18.11 -14.10
CA LEU A 282 25.00 -18.44 -14.81
C LEU A 282 24.98 -17.83 -16.22
N LYS A 283 25.48 -16.59 -16.40
CA LYS A 283 25.62 -15.99 -17.73
C LYS A 283 26.65 -16.73 -18.58
N GLU A 284 27.79 -17.14 -18.02
CA GLU A 284 28.82 -17.91 -18.74
C GLU A 284 28.27 -19.25 -19.27
N ALA A 285 27.40 -19.91 -18.50
CA ALA A 285 26.74 -21.15 -18.93
C ALA A 285 25.89 -20.99 -20.20
N THR A 286 25.42 -19.77 -20.49
CA THR A 286 24.69 -19.48 -21.74
C THR A 286 25.60 -19.36 -22.95
N ARG A 287 26.92 -19.19 -22.81
CA ARG A 287 27.84 -18.89 -23.93
C ARG A 287 28.21 -20.11 -24.78
N CYS A 288 27.22 -20.96 -25.07
CA CYS A 288 27.32 -22.13 -25.93
C CYS A 288 26.01 -22.35 -26.72
N GLY A 289 26.05 -23.21 -27.74
CA GLY A 289 24.87 -23.56 -28.54
C GLY A 289 24.22 -22.36 -29.23
N ASN A 290 23.02 -21.94 -28.81
CA ASN A 290 22.33 -20.76 -29.35
C ASN A 290 22.47 -19.47 -28.52
N TYR A 291 23.36 -19.45 -27.52
CA TYR A 291 23.73 -18.25 -26.76
C TYR A 291 22.54 -17.55 -26.07
N PRO A 292 21.63 -18.24 -25.36
CA PRO A 292 20.40 -17.62 -24.89
C PRO A 292 20.66 -16.43 -23.98
N MET A 293 19.83 -15.41 -24.10
CA MET A 293 19.82 -14.28 -23.17
C MET A 293 19.31 -14.75 -21.81
N ILE A 294 19.63 -14.02 -20.75
CA ILE A 294 19.24 -14.41 -19.39
C ILE A 294 18.54 -13.25 -18.71
N ARG A 295 17.38 -13.55 -18.13
CA ARG A 295 16.63 -12.62 -17.29
C ARG A 295 16.35 -13.24 -15.93
N ILE A 296 16.08 -12.38 -14.95
CA ILE A 296 15.72 -12.76 -13.60
C ILE A 296 14.48 -11.97 -13.17
N TYR A 297 13.77 -12.41 -12.13
CA TYR A 297 12.69 -11.61 -11.55
C TYR A 297 13.26 -10.34 -10.91
N SER A 298 12.48 -9.26 -10.95
CA SER A 298 12.74 -8.12 -10.08
C SER A 298 12.71 -8.60 -8.63
N GLY A 299 13.66 -8.13 -7.82
CA GLY A 299 13.63 -8.42 -6.40
C GLY A 299 12.45 -7.76 -5.71
N THR A 300 12.33 -8.01 -4.42
CA THR A 300 11.21 -7.52 -3.59
C THR A 300 11.62 -6.42 -2.62
N ASP A 301 12.88 -6.00 -2.67
CA ASP A 301 13.47 -4.95 -1.83
C ASP A 301 14.67 -4.34 -2.58
N GLU A 302 14.89 -3.03 -2.43
CA GLU A 302 15.97 -2.27 -3.10
C GLU A 302 16.05 -2.53 -4.62
N LEU A 303 14.91 -2.42 -5.30
CA LEU A 303 14.72 -2.85 -6.69
C LEU A 303 15.68 -2.16 -7.64
N THR A 304 15.94 -0.86 -7.45
CA THR A 304 16.87 -0.08 -8.29
C THR A 304 18.32 -0.55 -8.14
N GLU A 305 18.75 -0.96 -6.95
CA GLU A 305 20.11 -1.48 -6.75
C GLU A 305 20.26 -2.87 -7.37
N LEU A 306 19.26 -3.73 -7.21
CA LEU A 306 19.23 -5.03 -7.88
C LEU A 306 19.22 -4.89 -9.40
N ALA A 307 18.47 -3.94 -9.94
CA ALA A 307 18.43 -3.68 -11.37
C ALA A 307 19.82 -3.35 -11.95
N LYS A 308 20.62 -2.53 -11.25
CA LYS A 308 22.01 -2.23 -11.62
C LYS A 308 22.89 -3.48 -11.59
N ILE A 309 22.76 -4.31 -10.55
CA ILE A 309 23.51 -5.57 -10.43
C ILE A 309 23.16 -6.52 -11.59
N PHE A 310 21.87 -6.66 -11.92
CA PHE A 310 21.42 -7.52 -12.99
C PHE A 310 21.90 -7.03 -14.36
N GLU A 311 21.83 -5.74 -14.63
CA GLU A 311 22.37 -5.20 -15.88
C GLU A 311 23.89 -5.39 -15.99
N GLU A 312 24.63 -5.10 -14.93
CA GLU A 312 26.09 -5.25 -14.88
C GLU A 312 26.56 -6.70 -15.13
N THR A 313 25.84 -7.67 -14.56
CA THR A 313 26.28 -9.08 -14.54
C THR A 313 25.66 -9.92 -15.66
N LEU A 314 24.41 -9.66 -16.02
CA LEU A 314 23.65 -10.49 -16.96
C LEU A 314 23.49 -9.83 -18.34
N HIS A 315 23.65 -8.51 -18.45
CA HIS A 315 23.18 -7.71 -19.58
C HIS A 315 21.73 -8.08 -19.90
N MET A 316 20.83 -7.77 -18.97
CA MET A 316 19.49 -8.35 -18.96
C MET A 316 18.67 -7.85 -20.17
N PRO A 317 17.94 -8.71 -20.89
CA PRO A 317 17.20 -8.29 -22.08
C PRO A 317 15.97 -7.44 -21.71
N PHE A 318 15.32 -7.76 -20.59
CA PHE A 318 14.23 -6.98 -19.99
C PHE A 318 13.93 -7.46 -18.56
N PRO A 319 13.54 -6.56 -17.63
CA PRO A 319 12.99 -6.89 -16.33
C PRO A 319 11.48 -7.16 -16.40
N ALA A 320 10.92 -7.72 -15.32
CA ALA A 320 9.48 -7.73 -15.08
C ALA A 320 9.17 -7.01 -13.76
N VAL A 321 8.51 -5.85 -13.83
CA VAL A 321 8.22 -4.99 -12.68
C VAL A 321 6.70 -4.85 -12.55
N PRO A 322 6.09 -5.26 -11.42
CA PRO A 322 4.65 -5.04 -11.19
C PRO A 322 4.39 -3.59 -10.81
N ILE A 323 3.11 -3.22 -10.74
CA ILE A 323 2.63 -1.94 -10.19
C ILE A 323 2.23 -2.14 -8.73
N PHE A 324 1.27 -3.03 -8.47
CA PHE A 324 0.63 -3.23 -7.17
C PHE A 324 1.23 -4.35 -6.31
N TYR A 325 1.96 -5.29 -6.91
CA TYR A 325 2.44 -6.52 -6.25
C TYR A 325 3.91 -6.46 -5.84
N TYR A 326 4.42 -7.51 -5.18
CA TYR A 326 5.79 -7.62 -4.65
C TYR A 326 6.05 -6.74 -3.43
N ASN A 327 5.02 -6.57 -2.61
CA ASN A 327 5.04 -5.79 -1.39
C ASN A 327 4.14 -6.48 -0.35
N VAL A 328 3.72 -5.76 0.70
CA VAL A 328 2.83 -6.34 1.73
C VAL A 328 1.44 -6.76 1.22
N LEU A 329 0.98 -6.28 0.05
CA LEU A 329 -0.31 -6.67 -0.55
C LEU A 329 -0.38 -8.17 -0.84
N ASP A 330 0.70 -8.75 -1.34
CA ASP A 330 0.82 -10.19 -1.61
C ASP A 330 1.79 -10.92 -0.68
N GLY A 331 2.32 -10.21 0.32
CA GLY A 331 3.19 -10.76 1.36
C GLY A 331 4.58 -11.17 0.86
N ARG A 332 5.01 -10.72 -0.33
CA ARG A 332 6.30 -11.12 -0.93
C ARG A 332 7.45 -10.15 -0.63
N GLY A 333 7.14 -8.91 -0.27
CA GLY A 333 8.13 -7.87 0.02
C GLY A 333 7.83 -7.12 1.33
N PRO A 334 8.84 -6.48 1.94
CA PRO A 334 8.69 -5.71 3.18
C PRO A 334 8.09 -4.31 2.97
N LEU A 335 8.05 -3.82 1.73
CA LEU A 335 7.57 -2.49 1.39
C LEU A 335 6.09 -2.35 1.69
N SER A 336 5.69 -1.19 2.23
CA SER A 336 4.27 -0.82 2.27
C SER A 336 3.73 -0.71 0.83
N ILE A 337 2.41 -0.85 0.64
CA ILE A 337 1.81 -0.81 -0.71
C ILE A 337 2.16 0.50 -1.43
N ARG A 338 2.02 1.62 -0.74
CA ARG A 338 2.31 2.96 -1.28
C ARG A 338 3.81 3.17 -1.55
N ASP A 339 4.69 2.70 -0.67
CA ASP A 339 6.14 2.82 -0.92
C ASP A 339 6.56 1.92 -2.09
N GLY A 340 5.96 0.72 -2.19
CA GLY A 340 6.16 -0.20 -3.30
C GLY A 340 5.78 0.42 -4.65
N LEU A 341 4.62 1.09 -4.75
CA LEU A 341 4.22 1.79 -5.97
C LEU A 341 5.26 2.82 -6.43
N GLU A 342 5.84 3.58 -5.51
CA GLU A 342 6.85 4.58 -5.82
C GLU A 342 8.18 3.95 -6.26
N GLU A 343 8.66 2.94 -5.53
CA GLU A 343 9.90 2.24 -5.88
C GLU A 343 9.78 1.48 -7.21
N HIS A 344 8.63 0.87 -7.51
CA HIS A 344 8.35 0.24 -8.80
C HIS A 344 8.47 1.26 -9.95
N PHE A 345 7.91 2.46 -9.78
CA PHE A 345 8.00 3.51 -10.79
C PHE A 345 9.41 4.08 -10.93
N GLU A 346 10.16 4.19 -9.84
CA GLU A 346 11.56 4.58 -9.88
C GLU A 346 12.43 3.60 -10.67
N VAL A 347 12.30 2.30 -10.40
CA VAL A 347 13.07 1.28 -11.13
C VAL A 347 12.64 1.22 -12.60
N MET A 348 11.36 1.41 -12.93
CA MET A 348 10.89 1.52 -14.32
C MET A 348 11.55 2.71 -15.04
N ARG A 349 11.61 3.90 -14.42
CA ARG A 349 12.30 5.07 -14.97
C ARG A 349 13.80 4.82 -15.15
N TRP A 350 14.44 4.08 -14.25
CA TRP A 350 15.84 3.70 -14.38
C TRP A 350 16.07 2.81 -15.60
N TRP A 351 15.27 1.75 -15.79
CA TRP A 351 15.35 0.89 -16.98
C TRP A 351 15.08 1.66 -18.28
N ALA A 352 14.12 2.59 -18.26
CA ALA A 352 13.85 3.50 -19.38
C ALA A 352 15.08 4.35 -19.72
N SER A 353 15.79 4.85 -18.71
CA SER A 353 16.96 5.74 -18.89
C SER A 353 18.13 5.08 -19.64
N ILE A 354 18.23 3.76 -19.57
CA ILE A 354 19.23 2.96 -20.30
C ILE A 354 18.64 2.27 -21.54
N GLY A 355 17.41 2.62 -21.93
CA GLY A 355 16.77 2.17 -23.17
C GLY A 355 16.33 0.70 -23.16
N LYS A 356 16.13 0.08 -22.00
CA LYS A 356 15.76 -1.34 -21.92
C LYS A 356 14.25 -1.54 -22.12
N PRO A 357 13.83 -2.58 -22.87
CA PRO A 357 12.45 -3.06 -22.86
C PRO A 357 12.03 -3.49 -21.45
N LEU A 358 10.73 -3.43 -21.13
CA LEU A 358 10.23 -3.77 -19.79
C LEU A 358 8.88 -4.48 -19.85
N GLU A 359 8.76 -5.59 -19.10
CA GLU A 359 7.50 -6.29 -18.85
C GLU A 359 6.82 -5.69 -17.62
N VAL A 360 5.56 -5.27 -17.75
CA VAL A 360 4.69 -5.01 -16.59
C VAL A 360 3.83 -6.24 -16.37
N ASN A 361 4.08 -6.94 -15.28
CA ASN A 361 3.56 -8.28 -15.04
C ASN A 361 2.36 -8.28 -14.07
N ASP A 362 1.75 -7.11 -13.88
CA ASP A 362 0.62 -6.89 -12.98
C ASP A 362 -0.67 -7.63 -13.39
N PRO A 363 -1.07 -7.67 -14.68
CA PRO A 363 -2.37 -8.23 -15.07
C PRO A 363 -2.55 -9.71 -14.70
N HIS A 364 -1.48 -10.50 -14.79
CA HIS A 364 -1.57 -11.91 -14.42
C HIS A 364 -1.69 -12.12 -12.91
N GLN A 365 -1.14 -11.21 -12.09
CA GLN A 365 -1.25 -11.29 -10.64
C GLN A 365 -2.70 -11.11 -10.20
N TRP A 366 -3.45 -10.23 -10.88
CA TRP A 366 -4.90 -10.11 -10.70
C TRP A 366 -5.65 -11.38 -11.10
N GLN A 367 -5.32 -11.96 -12.26
CA GLN A 367 -5.95 -13.20 -12.73
C GLN A 367 -5.72 -14.40 -11.80
N LEU A 368 -4.49 -14.55 -11.28
CA LEU A 368 -4.16 -15.60 -10.30
C LEU A 368 -5.01 -15.50 -9.03
N ARG A 369 -5.52 -14.30 -8.72
CA ARG A 369 -6.41 -14.01 -7.59
C ARG A 369 -7.88 -13.99 -7.98
N ARG A 370 -8.21 -14.51 -9.16
CA ARG A 370 -9.56 -14.61 -9.74
C ARG A 370 -10.28 -13.27 -9.91
N CYS A 371 -9.59 -12.22 -10.35
CA CYS A 371 -10.25 -10.99 -10.78
C CYS A 371 -11.27 -11.25 -11.91
N SER A 372 -12.18 -10.30 -12.16
CA SER A 372 -13.07 -10.36 -13.33
C SER A 372 -12.25 -10.18 -14.62
N ASP A 373 -12.73 -10.71 -15.74
CA ASP A 373 -12.06 -10.50 -17.03
C ASP A 373 -11.97 -9.00 -17.38
N ASP A 374 -12.95 -8.19 -16.97
CA ASP A 374 -12.95 -6.73 -17.11
C ASP A 374 -11.80 -6.07 -16.33
N MET A 375 -11.55 -6.52 -15.09
CA MET A 375 -10.45 -6.04 -14.26
C MET A 375 -9.08 -6.38 -14.86
N TYR A 376 -8.95 -7.58 -15.45
CA TYR A 376 -7.74 -7.95 -16.18
C TYR A 376 -7.46 -7.02 -17.37
N VAL A 377 -8.50 -6.68 -18.14
CA VAL A 377 -8.37 -5.77 -19.28
C VAL A 377 -8.08 -4.34 -18.80
N ALA A 378 -8.71 -3.88 -17.72
CA ALA A 378 -8.45 -2.59 -17.10
C ALA A 378 -6.98 -2.45 -16.67
N ASP A 379 -6.44 -3.46 -16.01
CA ASP A 379 -5.05 -3.44 -15.54
C ASP A 379 -4.02 -3.45 -16.69
N HIS A 380 -4.33 -4.09 -17.83
CA HIS A 380 -3.52 -3.95 -19.05
C HIS A 380 -3.52 -2.52 -19.61
N VAL A 381 -4.67 -1.83 -19.56
CA VAL A 381 -4.74 -0.41 -19.94
C VAL A 381 -3.86 0.42 -19.02
N LEU A 382 -4.00 0.23 -17.71
CA LEU A 382 -3.17 0.91 -16.71
C LEU A 382 -1.67 0.63 -16.94
N SER A 383 -1.30 -0.64 -17.15
CA SER A 383 0.07 -1.08 -17.41
C SER A 383 0.68 -0.41 -18.65
N GLY A 384 -0.07 -0.33 -19.75
CA GLY A 384 0.39 0.37 -20.96
C GLY A 384 0.60 1.86 -20.74
N VAL A 385 -0.31 2.52 -19.99
CA VAL A 385 -0.18 3.94 -19.65
C VAL A 385 1.01 4.18 -18.71
N VAL A 386 1.18 3.36 -17.67
CA VAL A 386 2.32 3.45 -16.75
C VAL A 386 3.63 3.28 -17.51
N ALA A 387 3.75 2.24 -18.36
CA ALA A 387 4.97 2.02 -19.15
C ALA A 387 5.31 3.25 -20.01
N LEU A 388 4.32 3.79 -20.74
CA LEU A 388 4.49 5.01 -21.54
C LEU A 388 4.96 6.20 -20.67
N LYS A 389 4.30 6.44 -19.54
CA LYS A 389 4.57 7.59 -18.67
C LYS A 389 5.87 7.47 -17.87
N MET A 390 6.34 6.25 -17.62
CA MET A 390 7.66 6.00 -17.03
C MET A 390 8.80 6.10 -18.06
N GLY A 391 8.48 6.33 -19.34
CA GLY A 391 9.44 6.52 -20.43
C GLY A 391 9.89 5.22 -21.11
N ILE A 392 9.22 4.09 -20.85
CA ILE A 392 9.53 2.82 -21.52
C ILE A 392 9.10 2.91 -22.98
N LYS A 393 10.04 2.65 -23.89
CA LYS A 393 9.78 2.64 -25.34
C LYS A 393 9.31 1.30 -25.87
N HIS A 394 9.82 0.21 -25.31
CA HIS A 394 9.47 -1.16 -25.70
C HIS A 394 8.77 -1.86 -24.54
N TYR A 395 7.45 -1.80 -24.52
CA TYR A 395 6.62 -2.42 -23.49
C TYR A 395 6.33 -3.87 -23.86
N ILE A 396 6.65 -4.78 -22.95
CA ILE A 396 6.33 -6.20 -23.10
C ILE A 396 4.98 -6.46 -22.43
N MET A 397 3.96 -6.67 -23.26
CA MET A 397 2.60 -6.98 -22.84
C MET A 397 2.48 -8.50 -22.66
N GLN A 398 2.48 -8.95 -21.40
CA GLN A 398 2.34 -10.37 -21.09
C GLN A 398 0.87 -10.81 -21.04
N LEU A 399 0.53 -11.79 -21.86
CA LEU A 399 -0.81 -12.35 -22.05
C LEU A 399 -0.81 -13.81 -21.55
N MET A 400 -1.35 -14.01 -20.35
CA MET A 400 -1.41 -15.32 -19.69
C MET A 400 -2.78 -15.96 -19.92
N PHE A 401 -2.81 -17.04 -20.69
CA PHE A 401 -4.01 -17.76 -21.09
C PHE A 401 -4.46 -18.78 -20.04
N ASP A 402 -5.66 -19.33 -20.21
CA ASP A 402 -6.26 -20.41 -19.43
C ASP A 402 -6.40 -20.06 -17.93
N LEU A 403 -6.62 -18.78 -17.63
CA LEU A 403 -6.78 -18.29 -16.27
C LEU A 403 -8.07 -17.46 -16.11
N PRO A 404 -9.01 -17.92 -15.26
CA PRO A 404 -8.99 -19.18 -14.51
C PRO A 404 -9.12 -20.43 -15.42
N PRO A 405 -8.73 -21.65 -14.97
CA PRO A 405 -8.68 -22.86 -15.82
C PRO A 405 -10.00 -23.24 -16.49
N GLU A 406 -11.13 -22.79 -15.97
CA GLU A 406 -12.47 -23.03 -16.49
C GLU A 406 -12.86 -22.10 -17.66
N ILE A 407 -12.01 -21.14 -18.04
CA ILE A 407 -12.28 -20.21 -19.13
C ILE A 407 -12.29 -20.92 -20.49
N HIS A 408 -13.18 -20.52 -21.38
CA HIS A 408 -13.20 -21.06 -22.74
C HIS A 408 -12.11 -20.38 -23.59
N PRO A 409 -11.30 -21.12 -24.36
CA PRO A 409 -10.17 -20.55 -25.11
C PRO A 409 -10.54 -19.40 -26.05
N LEU A 410 -11.70 -19.49 -26.71
CA LEU A 410 -12.16 -18.44 -27.64
C LEU A 410 -12.49 -17.11 -26.91
N TYR A 411 -13.02 -17.17 -25.69
CA TYR A 411 -13.34 -15.99 -24.90
C TYR A 411 -12.12 -15.43 -24.17
N ASP A 412 -11.18 -16.31 -23.80
CA ASP A 412 -9.88 -15.91 -23.28
C ASP A 412 -9.07 -15.14 -24.33
N LEU A 413 -9.10 -15.61 -25.58
CA LEU A 413 -8.51 -14.90 -26.71
C LEU A 413 -9.19 -13.56 -26.99
N ALA A 414 -10.52 -13.48 -26.87
CA ALA A 414 -11.25 -12.21 -26.93
C ALA A 414 -10.80 -11.24 -25.82
N LYS A 415 -10.54 -11.75 -24.61
CA LYS A 415 -10.02 -10.97 -23.48
C LYS A 415 -8.63 -10.40 -23.76
N MET A 416 -7.70 -11.21 -24.27
CA MET A 416 -6.35 -10.73 -24.64
C MET A 416 -6.41 -9.68 -25.75
N GLN A 417 -7.23 -9.91 -26.77
CA GLN A 417 -7.38 -8.97 -27.89
C GLN A 417 -8.06 -7.66 -27.46
N ALA A 418 -9.05 -7.72 -26.56
CA ALA A 418 -9.68 -6.52 -26.01
C ALA A 418 -8.68 -5.64 -25.25
N ALA A 419 -7.80 -6.24 -24.45
CA ALA A 419 -6.72 -5.54 -23.77
C ALA A 419 -5.75 -4.87 -24.76
N TYR A 420 -5.32 -5.60 -25.79
CA TYR A 420 -4.41 -5.07 -26.81
C TYR A 420 -5.04 -3.91 -27.59
N GLU A 421 -6.27 -4.06 -28.10
CA GLU A 421 -6.96 -3.04 -28.91
C GLU A 421 -7.17 -1.72 -28.16
N LEU A 422 -7.24 -1.72 -26.82
CA LEU A 422 -7.38 -0.49 -26.05
C LEU A 422 -6.07 0.31 -25.95
N ILE A 423 -4.92 -0.36 -25.90
CA ILE A 423 -3.60 0.28 -25.76
C ILE A 423 -2.82 0.38 -27.07
N GLU A 424 -3.22 -0.35 -28.11
CA GLU A 424 -2.64 -0.26 -29.46
C GLU A 424 -2.52 1.20 -29.95
N PRO A 425 -3.49 2.10 -29.72
CA PRO A 425 -3.36 3.50 -30.15
C PRO A 425 -2.15 4.22 -29.55
N LEU A 426 -1.62 3.81 -28.39
CA LEU A 426 -0.40 4.41 -27.84
C LEU A 426 0.78 4.25 -28.80
N THR A 427 0.81 3.17 -29.59
CA THR A 427 1.86 2.93 -30.60
C THR A 427 1.73 3.81 -31.83
N GLU A 428 0.54 4.35 -32.10
CA GLU A 428 0.29 5.26 -33.22
C GLU A 428 0.63 6.72 -32.88
N HIS A 429 0.49 7.10 -31.61
CA HIS A 429 0.60 8.50 -31.15
C HIS A 429 1.89 8.83 -30.40
N PHE A 430 2.64 7.83 -29.93
CA PHE A 430 3.88 8.01 -29.15
C PHE A 430 5.02 7.13 -29.68
N ASP A 431 6.26 7.43 -29.28
CA ASP A 431 7.44 6.56 -29.49
C ASP A 431 7.37 5.37 -28.53
N PHE A 432 6.42 4.47 -28.82
CA PHE A 432 6.01 3.37 -27.96
C PHE A 432 5.70 2.13 -28.80
N HIS A 433 6.29 0.99 -28.42
CA HIS A 433 6.18 -0.27 -29.13
C HIS A 433 5.75 -1.36 -28.17
N ILE A 434 4.73 -2.13 -28.57
CA ILE A 434 4.22 -3.24 -27.79
C ILE A 434 4.82 -4.54 -28.35
N ILE A 435 5.50 -5.30 -27.49
CA ILE A 435 5.99 -6.66 -27.74
C ILE A 435 5.03 -7.62 -27.01
N LYS A 436 4.35 -8.48 -27.74
CA LYS A 436 3.40 -9.45 -27.19
C LYS A 436 4.16 -10.68 -26.71
N GLU A 437 4.10 -10.92 -25.40
CA GLU A 437 4.53 -12.17 -24.79
C GLU A 437 3.31 -13.00 -24.42
N THR A 438 3.16 -14.21 -24.96
CA THR A 438 2.07 -15.12 -24.57
C THR A 438 2.57 -16.26 -23.70
N ARG A 439 1.73 -16.76 -22.80
CA ARG A 439 2.01 -17.94 -21.99
C ARG A 439 0.77 -18.69 -21.56
N GLY A 440 0.92 -19.96 -21.24
CA GLY A 440 -0.11 -20.76 -20.58
C GLY A 440 -0.24 -20.41 -19.09
N GLY A 441 -1.44 -20.58 -18.53
CA GLY A 441 -1.71 -20.32 -17.12
C GLY A 441 -1.26 -21.45 -16.23
N LEU A 442 -0.46 -21.15 -15.20
CA LEU A 442 0.17 -22.16 -14.34
C LEU A 442 -0.86 -23.13 -13.71
N SER A 443 -1.94 -22.56 -13.15
CA SER A 443 -3.01 -23.33 -12.51
C SER A 443 -3.85 -24.20 -13.45
N SER A 444 -3.70 -24.03 -14.78
CA SER A 444 -4.45 -24.81 -15.77
C SER A 444 -3.81 -26.16 -16.09
N TYR A 445 -2.53 -26.35 -15.76
CA TYR A 445 -1.81 -27.57 -16.11
C TYR A 445 -2.29 -28.76 -15.26
N PRO A 446 -2.76 -29.86 -15.89
CA PRO A 446 -3.19 -31.03 -15.15
C PRO A 446 -1.97 -31.80 -14.60
N PRO A 447 -2.08 -32.46 -13.43
CA PRO A 447 -0.97 -33.20 -12.82
C PRO A 447 -0.55 -34.47 -13.61
N ASN A 448 -1.41 -34.96 -14.52
CA ASN A 448 -1.05 -36.08 -15.39
C ASN A 448 -0.23 -35.58 -16.59
N LEU A 449 1.02 -36.02 -16.70
CA LEU A 449 1.96 -35.54 -17.72
C LEU A 449 1.46 -35.69 -19.17
N ASN A 450 0.76 -36.78 -19.51
CA ASN A 450 0.21 -36.96 -20.86
C ASN A 450 -0.88 -35.94 -21.16
N LYS A 451 -1.78 -35.69 -20.19
CA LYS A 451 -2.78 -34.63 -20.31
C LYS A 451 -2.12 -33.25 -20.35
N ALA A 452 -1.05 -33.04 -19.57
CA ALA A 452 -0.34 -31.77 -19.50
C ALA A 452 0.36 -31.44 -20.81
N LYS A 453 0.98 -32.43 -21.46
CA LYS A 453 1.54 -32.31 -22.82
C LYS A 453 0.47 -31.95 -23.86
N GLY A 454 -0.69 -32.61 -23.79
CA GLY A 454 -1.84 -32.29 -24.66
C GLY A 454 -2.37 -30.87 -24.43
N HIS A 455 -2.50 -30.45 -23.16
CA HIS A 455 -2.89 -29.10 -22.78
C HIS A 455 -1.88 -28.06 -23.26
N HIS A 456 -0.58 -28.29 -23.02
CA HIS A 456 0.53 -27.44 -23.44
C HIS A 456 0.51 -27.19 -24.95
N ALA A 457 0.25 -28.21 -25.76
CA ALA A 457 0.14 -28.06 -27.20
C ALA A 457 -1.08 -27.20 -27.61
N LEU A 458 -2.24 -27.46 -27.01
CA LEU A 458 -3.49 -26.73 -27.32
C LEU A 458 -3.45 -25.27 -26.88
N THR A 459 -2.97 -24.97 -25.67
CA THR A 459 -2.81 -23.58 -25.20
C THR A 459 -1.87 -22.80 -26.10
N THR A 460 -0.73 -23.40 -26.47
CA THR A 460 0.25 -22.78 -27.38
C THR A 460 -0.39 -22.46 -28.74
N TYR A 461 -1.25 -23.34 -29.26
CA TYR A 461 -1.95 -23.09 -30.51
C TYR A 461 -2.87 -21.86 -30.44
N TRP A 462 -3.62 -21.69 -29.33
CA TRP A 462 -4.47 -20.52 -29.13
C TRP A 462 -3.68 -19.22 -28.97
N GLN A 463 -2.56 -19.28 -28.25
CA GLN A 463 -1.65 -18.14 -28.08
C GLN A 463 -1.15 -17.57 -29.41
N MET A 464 -0.91 -18.44 -30.41
CA MET A 464 -0.41 -18.02 -31.73
C MET A 464 -1.38 -17.15 -32.53
N PHE A 465 -2.67 -17.07 -32.17
CA PHE A 465 -3.60 -16.13 -32.79
C PHE A 465 -3.33 -14.67 -32.43
N MET A 466 -2.67 -14.41 -31.29
CA MET A 466 -2.22 -13.06 -30.93
C MET A 466 -0.99 -12.62 -31.73
N GLU A 467 -0.42 -13.51 -32.56
CA GLU A 467 0.81 -13.27 -33.32
C GLU A 467 1.95 -12.75 -32.42
N PRO A 468 2.36 -13.52 -31.39
CA PRO A 468 3.35 -13.07 -30.43
C PRO A 468 4.77 -12.98 -31.01
N GLU A 469 5.57 -12.11 -30.42
CA GLU A 469 7.03 -12.08 -30.59
C GLU A 469 7.73 -13.05 -29.64
N ILE A 470 7.19 -13.22 -28.43
CA ILE A 470 7.74 -14.08 -27.38
C ILE A 470 6.67 -15.09 -26.94
N VAL A 471 7.03 -16.38 -26.92
CA VAL A 471 6.21 -17.43 -26.30
C VAL A 471 6.94 -17.95 -25.07
N HIS A 472 6.34 -17.72 -23.91
CA HIS A 472 6.85 -18.21 -22.65
C HIS A 472 6.20 -19.55 -22.30
N ILE A 473 7.05 -20.58 -22.36
CA ILE A 473 6.72 -21.96 -22.03
C ILE A 473 6.59 -22.12 -20.51
N VAL A 474 5.38 -22.48 -20.09
CA VAL A 474 5.18 -23.18 -18.82
C VAL A 474 5.42 -24.66 -19.09
N SER A 475 6.44 -25.22 -18.43
CA SER A 475 6.83 -26.62 -18.60
C SER A 475 5.64 -27.53 -18.30
N HIS A 476 5.44 -28.57 -19.11
CA HIS A 476 4.32 -29.51 -18.93
C HIS A 476 4.34 -30.25 -17.58
N THR A 477 5.44 -30.16 -16.84
CA THR A 477 5.62 -30.73 -15.51
C THR A 477 5.11 -29.84 -14.36
N GLU A 478 4.61 -28.63 -14.64
CA GLU A 478 4.20 -27.60 -13.65
C GLU A 478 3.45 -28.16 -12.43
N ALA A 479 2.40 -28.96 -12.65
CA ALA A 479 1.57 -29.52 -11.58
C ALA A 479 2.09 -30.87 -11.01
N HIS A 480 3.27 -31.32 -11.44
CA HIS A 480 3.84 -32.62 -11.09
C HIS A 480 5.17 -32.52 -10.34
N HIS A 481 6.14 -31.78 -10.86
CA HIS A 481 7.47 -31.61 -10.24
C HIS A 481 8.21 -30.39 -10.79
N GLU A 482 9.25 -29.96 -10.08
CA GLU A 482 10.16 -28.89 -10.52
C GLU A 482 10.74 -29.21 -11.91
N ALA A 483 10.62 -28.27 -12.85
CA ALA A 483 11.07 -28.45 -14.21
C ALA A 483 12.60 -28.44 -14.32
N LYS A 484 13.15 -29.52 -14.88
CA LYS A 484 14.58 -29.64 -15.21
C LYS A 484 14.83 -29.29 -16.67
N ALA A 485 16.11 -29.23 -17.05
CA ALA A 485 16.50 -28.92 -18.42
C ALA A 485 15.85 -29.87 -19.44
N GLU A 486 15.74 -31.16 -19.12
CA GLU A 486 15.14 -32.17 -19.98
C GLU A 486 13.63 -31.91 -20.22
N ASP A 487 12.89 -31.51 -19.18
CA ASP A 487 11.46 -31.21 -19.27
C ASP A 487 11.18 -29.95 -20.09
N ILE A 488 12.05 -28.95 -19.94
CA ILE A 488 12.00 -27.70 -20.71
C ILE A 488 12.33 -27.97 -22.18
N ILE A 489 13.35 -28.78 -22.47
CA ILE A 489 13.69 -29.19 -23.84
C ILE A 489 12.48 -29.90 -24.48
N GLU A 490 11.87 -30.86 -23.78
CA GLU A 490 10.69 -31.56 -24.31
C GLU A 490 9.52 -30.58 -24.58
N SER A 491 9.25 -29.66 -23.64
CA SER A 491 8.19 -28.66 -23.82
C SER A 491 8.49 -27.71 -25.00
N ALA A 492 9.76 -27.33 -25.18
CA ALA A 492 10.22 -26.50 -26.30
C ALA A 492 10.04 -27.20 -27.65
N GLU A 493 10.34 -28.48 -27.76
CA GLU A 493 10.12 -29.25 -28.98
C GLU A 493 8.63 -29.40 -29.32
N ILE A 494 7.76 -29.63 -28.32
CA ILE A 494 6.31 -29.61 -28.52
C ILE A 494 5.85 -28.23 -29.02
N THR A 495 6.33 -27.15 -28.40
CA THR A 495 6.00 -25.78 -28.78
C THR A 495 6.42 -25.46 -30.22
N LYS A 496 7.65 -25.83 -30.62
CA LYS A 496 8.15 -25.67 -31.99
C LYS A 496 7.29 -26.44 -33.01
N GLN A 497 6.86 -27.66 -32.68
CA GLN A 497 5.95 -28.43 -33.52
C GLN A 497 4.60 -27.72 -33.69
N VAL A 498 4.06 -27.12 -32.63
CA VAL A 498 2.81 -26.34 -32.70
C VAL A 498 2.96 -25.12 -33.59
N PHE A 499 4.09 -24.41 -33.53
CA PHE A 499 4.37 -23.28 -34.43
C PHE A 499 4.36 -23.73 -35.89
N GLN A 500 5.04 -24.83 -36.20
CA GLN A 500 5.07 -25.38 -37.56
C GLN A 500 3.67 -25.75 -38.04
N GLU A 501 2.86 -26.43 -37.22
CA GLU A 501 1.48 -26.78 -37.59
C GLU A 501 0.56 -25.57 -37.76
N TYR A 502 0.69 -24.56 -36.90
CA TYR A 502 -0.07 -23.31 -37.02
C TYR A 502 0.23 -22.56 -38.33
N LEU A 503 1.47 -22.68 -38.84
CA LEU A 503 1.91 -22.08 -40.10
C LEU A 503 1.62 -22.93 -41.35
N ARG A 504 1.34 -24.25 -41.19
CA ARG A 504 1.24 -25.21 -42.31
C ARG A 504 -0.04 -25.08 -43.15
N GLY A 505 -1.07 -24.38 -42.68
CA GLY A 505 -2.38 -24.35 -43.36
C GLY A 505 -3.22 -23.10 -43.14
N PRO A 506 -4.36 -22.98 -43.84
CA PRO A 506 -5.31 -21.87 -43.66
C PRO A 506 -5.88 -21.89 -42.24
N LYS A 507 -5.87 -20.71 -41.60
CA LYS A 507 -6.35 -20.50 -40.23
C LYS A 507 -7.83 -20.15 -40.22
N PRO A 508 -8.60 -20.54 -39.18
CA PRO A 508 -9.96 -20.05 -39.02
C PRO A 508 -9.96 -18.54 -38.73
N ASP A 509 -10.86 -17.79 -39.38
CA ASP A 509 -11.06 -16.36 -39.12
C ASP A 509 -11.93 -16.15 -37.87
N ILE A 510 -11.31 -16.41 -36.72
CA ILE A 510 -11.95 -16.32 -35.40
C ILE A 510 -12.34 -14.88 -35.01
N TRP A 511 -11.64 -13.87 -35.54
CA TRP A 511 -11.82 -12.47 -35.17
C TRP A 511 -13.12 -11.87 -35.73
N ARG A 512 -13.69 -12.50 -36.75
CA ARG A 512 -15.00 -12.16 -37.32
C ARG A 512 -16.17 -12.91 -36.67
N ASP A 513 -15.92 -13.80 -35.71
CA ASP A 513 -17.00 -14.47 -34.99
C ASP A 513 -17.82 -13.43 -34.19
N PRO A 514 -19.15 -13.34 -34.39
CA PRO A 514 -19.99 -12.38 -33.67
C PRO A 514 -19.89 -12.49 -32.15
N ARG A 515 -19.61 -13.69 -31.61
CA ARG A 515 -19.45 -13.92 -30.18
C ARG A 515 -18.15 -13.31 -29.65
N VAL A 516 -17.07 -13.41 -30.42
CA VAL A 516 -15.77 -12.79 -30.09
C VAL A 516 -15.89 -11.28 -30.13
N ILE A 517 -16.51 -10.73 -31.18
CA ILE A 517 -16.75 -9.28 -31.30
C ILE A 517 -17.57 -8.77 -30.10
N ALA A 518 -18.68 -9.44 -29.78
CA ALA A 518 -19.52 -9.06 -28.65
C ALA A 518 -18.75 -9.10 -27.32
N ARG A 519 -17.95 -10.15 -27.07
CA ARG A 519 -17.15 -10.28 -25.86
C ARG A 519 -16.08 -9.20 -25.75
N LYS A 520 -15.41 -8.84 -26.86
CA LYS A 520 -14.43 -7.74 -26.89
C LYS A 520 -15.06 -6.41 -26.52
N GLU A 521 -16.19 -6.06 -27.15
CA GLU A 521 -16.85 -4.77 -26.88
C GLU A 521 -17.39 -4.68 -25.45
N GLU A 522 -17.88 -5.79 -24.89
CA GLU A 522 -18.27 -5.89 -23.49
C GLU A 522 -17.09 -5.57 -22.55
N LEU A 523 -15.98 -6.29 -22.71
CA LEU A 523 -14.78 -6.14 -21.88
C LEU A 523 -14.17 -4.74 -21.99
N LYS A 524 -14.10 -4.19 -23.21
CA LYS A 524 -13.59 -2.84 -23.43
C LYS A 524 -14.43 -1.79 -22.72
N ARG A 525 -15.74 -1.95 -22.69
CA ARG A 525 -16.65 -1.05 -21.97
C ARG A 525 -16.46 -1.12 -20.45
N GLY A 526 -16.45 -2.33 -19.88
CA GLY A 526 -16.25 -2.52 -18.43
C GLY A 526 -14.87 -2.02 -17.97
N ALA A 527 -13.81 -2.36 -18.71
CA ALA A 527 -12.45 -1.92 -18.42
C ALA A 527 -12.29 -0.39 -18.50
N MET A 528 -12.79 0.24 -19.56
CA MET A 528 -12.67 1.70 -19.70
C MET A 528 -13.56 2.45 -18.70
N TYR A 529 -14.63 1.84 -18.17
CA TYR A 529 -15.42 2.43 -17.09
C TYR A 529 -14.62 2.47 -15.78
N ASN A 530 -13.86 1.41 -15.48
CA ASN A 530 -12.88 1.43 -14.38
C ASN A 530 -11.81 2.49 -14.58
N ILE A 531 -11.18 2.54 -15.75
CA ILE A 531 -10.12 3.50 -16.06
C ILE A 531 -10.63 4.94 -16.00
N PHE A 532 -11.84 5.22 -16.48
CA PHE A 532 -12.45 6.53 -16.34
C PHE A 532 -12.62 6.95 -14.87
N HIS A 533 -13.08 6.04 -14.02
CA HIS A 533 -13.24 6.32 -12.58
C HIS A 533 -11.89 6.44 -11.87
N LEU A 534 -10.85 5.72 -12.32
CA LEU A 534 -9.48 5.91 -11.85
C LEU A 534 -8.95 7.29 -12.26
N ALA A 535 -9.23 7.74 -13.49
CA ALA A 535 -8.86 9.08 -13.96
C ALA A 535 -9.57 10.18 -13.15
N LEU A 536 -10.88 10.03 -12.90
CA LEU A 536 -11.64 10.94 -12.03
C LEU A 536 -11.05 11.00 -10.62
N MET A 537 -10.71 9.85 -10.04
CA MET A 537 -10.00 9.73 -8.76
C MET A 537 -8.59 10.34 -8.81
N GLY A 538 -7.96 10.36 -9.97
CA GLY A 538 -6.72 11.10 -10.22
C GLY A 538 -6.91 12.60 -10.43
N GLY A 539 -8.14 13.11 -10.39
CA GLY A 539 -8.46 14.53 -10.57
C GLY A 539 -8.68 14.97 -12.02
N TYR A 540 -9.00 14.04 -12.93
CA TYR A 540 -9.26 14.33 -14.35
C TYR A 540 -10.42 15.33 -14.58
N GLU A 541 -10.21 16.30 -15.46
CA GLU A 541 -11.13 17.37 -15.86
C GLU A 541 -11.22 17.54 -17.40
N GLY A 542 -11.02 16.45 -18.15
CA GLY A 542 -11.04 16.44 -19.62
C GLY A 542 -12.43 16.42 -20.25
N ARG A 543 -12.51 15.96 -21.50
CA ARG A 543 -13.74 16.00 -22.33
C ARG A 543 -14.76 14.90 -22.00
N VAL A 544 -14.30 13.79 -21.43
CA VAL A 544 -15.16 12.65 -21.09
C VAL A 544 -15.80 12.92 -19.73
N THR A 545 -17.11 12.80 -19.65
CA THR A 545 -17.90 12.99 -18.44
C THR A 545 -18.78 11.77 -18.18
N LEU A 546 -19.36 11.67 -16.98
CA LEU A 546 -20.31 10.61 -16.64
C LEU A 546 -21.49 10.56 -17.63
N ASP A 547 -21.93 11.73 -18.13
CA ASP A 547 -23.07 11.84 -19.04
C ASP A 547 -22.76 11.33 -20.45
N ASN A 548 -21.52 11.50 -20.92
CA ASN A 548 -21.13 11.20 -22.31
C ASN A 548 -20.22 9.97 -22.45
N PHE A 549 -19.85 9.30 -21.35
CA PHE A 549 -18.95 8.14 -21.36
C PHE A 549 -19.35 7.08 -22.40
N PHE A 550 -20.64 6.71 -22.44
CA PHE A 550 -21.13 5.67 -23.35
C PHE A 550 -21.10 6.08 -24.83
N GLU A 551 -21.03 7.38 -25.14
CA GLU A 551 -20.82 7.86 -26.50
C GLU A 551 -19.38 7.60 -26.96
N TYR A 552 -18.42 7.68 -26.05
CA TYR A 552 -17.02 7.34 -26.32
C TYR A 552 -16.75 5.83 -26.26
N ALA A 553 -17.53 5.06 -25.50
CA ALA A 553 -17.31 3.62 -25.28
C ALA A 553 -17.72 2.75 -26.48
N VAL A 554 -17.11 3.02 -27.64
CA VAL A 554 -17.28 2.32 -28.92
C VAL A 554 -15.97 2.27 -29.70
N SER A 555 -15.84 1.32 -30.62
CA SER A 555 -14.69 1.27 -31.54
C SER A 555 -14.63 2.47 -32.50
N LYS A 556 -13.43 2.81 -32.97
CA LYS A 556 -13.17 3.84 -34.01
C LYS A 556 -14.02 3.62 -35.26
N GLY A 557 -14.16 2.35 -35.70
CA GLY A 557 -14.96 1.99 -36.86
C GLY A 557 -16.46 2.18 -36.68
N GLU A 558 -16.98 2.01 -35.45
CA GLU A 558 -18.39 2.31 -35.16
C GLU A 558 -18.64 3.81 -35.05
N ALA A 559 -17.77 4.55 -34.36
CA ALA A 559 -17.86 6.00 -34.27
C ALA A 559 -17.81 6.68 -35.65
N ALA A 560 -16.98 6.18 -36.56
CA ALA A 560 -16.87 6.69 -37.93
C ALA A 560 -18.19 6.65 -38.74
N LYS A 561 -19.15 5.80 -38.35
CA LYS A 561 -20.48 5.70 -39.00
C LYS A 561 -21.45 6.81 -38.59
N ARG A 562 -21.12 7.59 -37.55
CA ARG A 562 -22.00 8.64 -37.03
C ARG A 562 -22.10 9.82 -37.99
N GLY A 563 -23.27 10.47 -38.03
CA GLY A 563 -23.56 11.56 -38.97
C GLY A 563 -22.80 12.85 -38.66
N ASN A 564 -22.72 13.22 -37.38
CA ASN A 564 -22.05 14.42 -36.90
C ASN A 564 -20.52 14.21 -36.80
N PRO A 565 -19.68 15.09 -37.39
CA PRO A 565 -18.23 15.00 -37.28
C PRO A 565 -17.69 14.94 -35.85
N GLU A 566 -18.24 15.71 -34.91
CA GLU A 566 -17.77 15.71 -33.52
C GLU A 566 -18.00 14.36 -32.83
N ASP A 567 -19.10 13.68 -33.16
CA ASP A 567 -19.42 12.38 -32.58
C ASP A 567 -18.57 11.24 -33.16
N ARG A 568 -17.92 11.45 -34.32
CA ARG A 568 -16.95 10.49 -34.90
C ARG A 568 -15.65 10.44 -34.10
N GLU A 569 -15.31 11.55 -33.45
CA GLU A 569 -14.16 11.67 -32.56
C GLU A 569 -14.43 11.07 -31.17
N LYS A 570 -15.64 10.56 -30.88
CA LYS A 570 -15.97 9.92 -29.59
C LYS A 570 -15.83 8.41 -29.71
N ASN A 571 -14.65 7.89 -29.37
CA ASN A 571 -14.33 6.46 -29.42
C ASN A 571 -13.28 6.08 -28.34
N TYR A 572 -12.98 4.79 -28.20
CA TYR A 572 -12.02 4.32 -27.18
C TYR A 572 -10.61 4.93 -27.30
N GLU A 573 -10.12 5.16 -28.52
CA GLU A 573 -8.79 5.74 -28.75
C GLU A 573 -8.73 7.18 -28.26
N THR A 574 -9.67 8.02 -28.68
CA THR A 574 -9.71 9.41 -28.23
C THR A 574 -10.03 9.54 -26.75
N MET A 575 -10.81 8.60 -26.18
CA MET A 575 -11.05 8.51 -24.75
C MET A 575 -9.75 8.27 -23.97
N LEU A 576 -8.96 7.26 -24.36
CA LEU A 576 -7.69 6.95 -23.70
C LEU A 576 -6.70 8.11 -23.82
N LEU A 577 -6.56 8.70 -25.01
CA LEU A 577 -5.69 9.85 -25.24
C LEU A 577 -6.08 11.05 -24.37
N ASP A 578 -7.38 11.27 -24.15
CA ASP A 578 -7.87 12.32 -23.28
C ASP A 578 -7.53 12.04 -21.80
N PHE A 579 -7.66 10.78 -21.35
CA PHE A 579 -7.32 10.36 -19.98
C PHE A 579 -5.83 10.49 -19.65
N ILE A 580 -4.93 10.35 -20.61
CA ILE A 580 -3.48 10.42 -20.34
C ILE A 580 -2.87 11.80 -20.59
N ASP A 581 -3.67 12.75 -21.08
CA ASP A 581 -3.25 14.12 -21.32
C ASP A 581 -3.13 14.88 -20.00
N GLU A 582 -1.90 15.26 -19.65
CA GLU A 582 -1.56 15.93 -18.39
C GLU A 582 -2.21 17.30 -18.24
N ARG A 583 -2.61 17.92 -19.35
CA ARG A 583 -3.35 19.19 -19.36
C ARG A 583 -4.76 19.07 -18.79
N ASN A 584 -5.29 17.85 -18.74
CA ASN A 584 -6.60 17.55 -18.17
C ASN A 584 -6.53 17.29 -16.65
N TYR A 585 -5.37 17.46 -16.03
CA TYR A 585 -5.19 17.27 -14.59
C TYR A 585 -4.73 18.57 -13.93
N PRO A 586 -5.32 18.96 -12.77
CA PRO A 586 -4.91 20.16 -12.05
C PRO A 586 -3.44 20.13 -11.60
N THR A 587 -2.86 18.96 -11.36
CA THR A 587 -1.44 18.86 -10.97
C THR A 587 -0.48 19.14 -12.12
N GLY A 588 -0.95 19.11 -13.38
CA GLY A 588 -0.12 19.13 -14.58
C GLY A 588 0.61 17.80 -14.82
N GLU A 589 0.20 16.73 -14.13
CA GLU A 589 0.72 15.37 -14.27
C GLU A 589 -0.47 14.40 -14.35
N CYS A 590 -0.28 13.22 -14.95
CA CYS A 590 -1.34 12.23 -15.11
C CYS A 590 -1.71 11.61 -13.75
N GLY A 591 -2.64 12.21 -13.03
CA GLY A 591 -3.01 11.80 -11.67
C GLY A 591 -3.60 10.39 -11.57
N MET A 592 -4.06 9.81 -12.69
CA MET A 592 -4.52 8.43 -12.79
C MET A 592 -3.46 7.41 -12.37
N ILE A 593 -2.18 7.72 -12.59
CA ILE A 593 -1.05 6.84 -12.29
C ILE A 593 -0.21 7.34 -11.11
N SER A 594 -0.71 8.29 -10.31
CA SER A 594 0.02 8.67 -9.10
C SER A 594 -0.04 7.52 -8.08
N PRO A 595 1.05 7.24 -7.36
CA PRO A 595 1.05 6.24 -6.30
C PRO A 595 -0.09 6.42 -5.29
N ASP A 596 -0.46 7.66 -4.94
CA ASP A 596 -1.58 7.93 -4.02
C ASP A 596 -2.96 7.59 -4.61
N THR A 597 -3.17 7.83 -5.91
CA THR A 597 -4.42 7.46 -6.58
C THR A 597 -4.56 5.94 -6.68
N LEU A 598 -3.46 5.25 -7.00
CA LEU A 598 -3.44 3.79 -7.11
C LEU A 598 -3.63 3.12 -5.75
N ASP A 599 -2.96 3.62 -4.71
CA ASP A 599 -3.15 3.21 -3.32
C ASP A 599 -4.62 3.38 -2.89
N LEU A 600 -5.19 4.54 -3.20
CA LEU A 600 -6.60 4.82 -2.91
C LEU A 600 -7.55 3.91 -3.70
N ALA A 601 -7.26 3.62 -4.96
CA ALA A 601 -8.06 2.74 -5.79
C ALA A 601 -8.15 1.32 -5.21
N LEU A 602 -7.11 0.84 -4.55
CA LEU A 602 -7.17 -0.39 -3.74
C LEU A 602 -8.04 -0.19 -2.50
N GLN A 603 -7.81 0.88 -1.73
CA GLN A 603 -8.54 1.15 -0.48
C GLN A 603 -10.06 1.20 -0.66
N VAL A 604 -10.55 1.76 -1.77
CA VAL A 604 -11.98 1.87 -2.05
C VAL A 604 -12.56 0.65 -2.81
N GLY A 605 -11.71 -0.29 -3.21
CA GLY A 605 -12.09 -1.44 -4.03
C GLY A 605 -12.41 -1.09 -5.49
N LEU A 606 -11.86 0.01 -6.02
CA LEU A 606 -11.93 0.29 -7.46
C LEU A 606 -11.13 -0.76 -8.23
N PHE A 607 -9.89 -1.04 -7.78
CA PHE A 607 -9.09 -2.19 -8.20
C PHE A 607 -9.19 -3.29 -7.14
N GLN A 608 -9.58 -4.50 -7.54
CA GLN A 608 -9.85 -5.57 -6.60
C GLN A 608 -9.86 -6.98 -7.21
N ALA A 609 -9.59 -7.97 -6.38
CA ALA A 609 -9.77 -9.39 -6.69
C ALA A 609 -10.17 -10.20 -5.45
N PRO A 610 -10.98 -11.27 -5.58
CA PRO A 610 -11.56 -11.99 -4.43
C PRO A 610 -10.56 -12.66 -3.48
N GLN A 611 -9.34 -12.94 -3.94
CA GLN A 611 -8.31 -13.65 -3.17
C GLN A 611 -7.21 -12.71 -2.64
N LEU A 612 -7.43 -11.40 -2.66
CA LEU A 612 -6.59 -10.48 -1.91
C LEU A 612 -6.94 -10.58 -0.43
N THR A 613 -5.89 -10.72 0.39
CA THR A 613 -6.03 -10.82 1.85
C THR A 613 -5.58 -9.49 2.44
N PRO A 614 -6.52 -8.55 2.71
CA PRO A 614 -6.14 -7.26 3.28
C PRO A 614 -5.58 -7.48 4.68
N ILE A 615 -4.29 -7.20 4.86
CA ILE A 615 -3.61 -7.22 6.16
C ILE A 615 -4.00 -5.98 6.99
N ASP A 616 -4.35 -4.89 6.28
CA ASP A 616 -4.67 -3.59 6.85
C ASP A 616 -6.11 -3.22 6.48
N LYS A 617 -6.89 -2.80 7.50
CA LYS A 617 -8.30 -2.40 7.38
C LYS A 617 -8.54 -1.36 6.29
N ARG A 618 -7.56 -0.48 6.01
CA ARG A 618 -7.67 0.52 4.93
C ARG A 618 -7.95 -0.09 3.56
N TYR A 619 -7.50 -1.33 3.33
CA TYR A 619 -7.70 -2.06 2.08
C TYR A 619 -8.83 -3.08 2.16
N GLU A 620 -9.68 -3.03 3.19
CA GLU A 620 -10.70 -4.05 3.40
C GLU A 620 -11.68 -4.17 2.24
N MET A 621 -11.88 -3.09 1.46
CA MET A 621 -12.72 -3.11 0.26
C MET A 621 -12.08 -3.91 -0.88
N CYS A 622 -10.74 -3.94 -0.93
CA CYS A 622 -10.00 -4.78 -1.83
C CYS A 622 -10.16 -6.25 -1.40
N GLY A 623 -10.85 -7.04 -2.21
CA GLY A 623 -11.20 -8.43 -1.87
C GLY A 623 -12.64 -8.63 -1.38
N LYS A 624 -13.44 -7.56 -1.28
CA LYS A 624 -14.90 -7.67 -1.04
C LYS A 624 -15.69 -8.05 -2.28
N CYS A 625 -15.04 -8.21 -3.44
CA CYS A 625 -15.68 -8.81 -4.59
C CYS A 625 -15.74 -10.34 -4.50
N ARG A 626 -16.75 -10.90 -5.14
CA ARG A 626 -16.78 -12.29 -5.57
C ARG A 626 -16.90 -12.33 -7.07
N THR A 627 -16.18 -13.26 -7.68
CA THR A 627 -16.27 -13.57 -9.10
C THR A 627 -16.81 -14.98 -9.30
N LYS A 628 -17.41 -15.20 -10.47
CA LYS A 628 -17.98 -16.48 -10.85
C LYS A 628 -17.71 -16.78 -12.31
N ILE A 629 -17.55 -18.06 -12.62
CA ILE A 629 -17.50 -18.54 -14.00
C ILE A 629 -18.92 -18.64 -14.54
N VAL A 630 -19.18 -17.93 -15.63
CA VAL A 630 -20.46 -17.95 -16.37
C VAL A 630 -20.14 -18.23 -17.83
N ASP A 631 -20.60 -19.37 -18.34
CA ASP A 631 -20.42 -19.81 -19.74
C ASP A 631 -18.96 -19.75 -20.24
N GLY A 632 -18.01 -20.08 -19.36
CA GLY A 632 -16.57 -20.06 -19.64
C GLY A 632 -15.97 -18.65 -19.69
N THR A 633 -16.53 -17.69 -18.95
CA THR A 633 -15.99 -16.34 -18.72
C THR A 633 -15.94 -16.03 -17.23
N CYS A 634 -14.95 -15.27 -16.76
CA CYS A 634 -14.85 -14.86 -15.36
C CYS A 634 -15.51 -13.50 -15.15
N ARG A 635 -16.58 -13.44 -14.37
CA ARG A 635 -17.40 -12.24 -14.18
C ARG A 635 -17.49 -11.85 -12.72
N ILE A 636 -17.64 -10.56 -12.46
CA ILE A 636 -18.07 -10.06 -11.15
C ILE A 636 -19.48 -10.59 -10.83
N ASP A 637 -19.71 -10.96 -9.57
CA ASP A 637 -20.96 -11.53 -9.08
C ASP A 637 -21.49 -10.76 -7.85
N GLU A 638 -20.60 -10.44 -6.91
CA GLU A 638 -20.94 -9.66 -5.71
C GLU A 638 -19.86 -8.63 -5.40
N PHE A 639 -20.24 -7.53 -4.76
CA PHE A 639 -19.33 -6.54 -4.17
C PHE A 639 -19.88 -6.08 -2.82
N ASP A 640 -19.07 -6.18 -1.78
CA ASP A 640 -19.41 -5.78 -0.41
C ASP A 640 -20.71 -6.43 0.09
N GLY A 641 -20.85 -7.73 -0.16
CA GLY A 641 -22.03 -8.53 0.21
C GLY A 641 -23.29 -8.27 -0.62
N LYS A 642 -23.24 -7.38 -1.63
CA LYS A 642 -24.35 -7.08 -2.52
C LYS A 642 -24.15 -7.73 -3.88
N LYS A 643 -25.20 -8.36 -4.42
CA LYS A 643 -25.20 -8.83 -5.81
C LYS A 643 -25.07 -7.66 -6.77
N VAL A 644 -24.23 -7.83 -7.79
CA VAL A 644 -24.05 -6.88 -8.89
C VAL A 644 -24.23 -7.59 -10.22
N LYS A 645 -24.78 -6.90 -11.21
CA LYS A 645 -25.06 -7.46 -12.54
C LYS A 645 -23.81 -7.54 -13.42
N ASP A 646 -22.91 -6.56 -13.28
CA ASP A 646 -21.73 -6.35 -14.12
C ASP A 646 -20.73 -5.41 -13.43
N GLU A 647 -19.61 -5.19 -14.11
CA GLU A 647 -18.52 -4.32 -13.63
C GLU A 647 -18.95 -2.85 -13.52
N ILE A 648 -19.90 -2.41 -14.33
CA ILE A 648 -20.39 -1.01 -14.32
C ILE A 648 -21.16 -0.74 -13.02
N GLU A 649 -22.10 -1.61 -12.65
CA GLU A 649 -22.85 -1.46 -11.40
C GLU A 649 -21.92 -1.53 -10.17
N ARG A 650 -20.89 -2.37 -10.22
CA ARG A 650 -19.87 -2.43 -9.16
C ARG A 650 -19.14 -1.10 -8.98
N VAL A 651 -18.66 -0.50 -10.07
CA VAL A 651 -17.97 0.79 -10.04
C VAL A 651 -18.92 1.91 -9.58
N ASP A 652 -20.20 1.86 -9.97
CA ASP A 652 -21.22 2.79 -9.47
C ASP A 652 -21.39 2.70 -7.95
N LEU A 653 -21.38 1.49 -7.37
CA LEU A 653 -21.42 1.32 -5.91
C LEU A 653 -20.19 1.90 -5.21
N VAL A 654 -18.99 1.74 -5.80
CA VAL A 654 -17.76 2.37 -5.28
C VAL A 654 -17.90 3.89 -5.28
N ARG A 655 -18.34 4.46 -6.41
CA ARG A 655 -18.54 5.91 -6.55
C ARG A 655 -19.60 6.46 -5.60
N GLN A 656 -20.69 5.71 -5.38
CA GLN A 656 -21.76 6.09 -4.44
C GLN A 656 -21.29 6.02 -2.97
N LYS A 657 -20.44 5.05 -2.63
CA LYS A 657 -19.89 4.91 -1.27
C LYS A 657 -18.81 5.95 -0.96
N TYR A 658 -18.05 6.37 -1.96
CA TYR A 658 -16.92 7.30 -1.81
C TYR A 658 -16.99 8.52 -2.75
N PRO A 659 -18.09 9.29 -2.78
CA PRO A 659 -18.35 10.31 -3.78
C PRO A 659 -17.29 11.43 -3.83
N TRP A 660 -16.69 11.79 -2.69
CA TRP A 660 -15.68 12.86 -2.60
C TRP A 660 -14.39 12.63 -3.41
N TYR A 661 -14.12 11.40 -3.84
CA TYR A 661 -13.00 11.10 -4.73
C TYR A 661 -13.35 11.26 -6.22
N PHE A 662 -14.63 11.31 -6.57
CA PHE A 662 -15.08 11.34 -7.96
C PHE A 662 -15.76 12.65 -8.33
N TYR A 663 -16.35 13.36 -7.35
CA TYR A 663 -17.09 14.61 -7.55
C TYR A 663 -16.38 15.77 -6.90
N LYS A 664 -16.16 16.85 -7.66
CA LYS A 664 -15.45 18.05 -7.18
C LYS A 664 -16.27 18.84 -6.18
N GLU A 665 -17.59 18.78 -6.32
CA GLU A 665 -18.57 19.42 -5.48
C GLU A 665 -18.75 18.73 -4.12
N VAL A 666 -18.28 17.49 -3.98
CA VAL A 666 -18.32 16.75 -2.72
C VAL A 666 -16.95 16.83 -2.04
N SER A 667 -16.87 17.60 -0.98
CA SER A 667 -15.61 17.86 -0.27
C SER A 667 -15.58 17.26 1.14
N PHE A 668 -16.51 16.36 1.49
CA PHE A 668 -16.58 15.75 2.81
C PHE A 668 -16.81 14.24 2.69
N ALA A 669 -16.30 13.49 3.67
CA ALA A 669 -16.17 12.04 3.59
C ALA A 669 -17.20 11.24 4.42
N ASP A 670 -18.17 11.89 5.06
CA ASP A 670 -19.04 11.21 6.02
C ASP A 670 -20.49 11.72 5.95
N GLU A 671 -21.44 10.80 5.80
CA GLU A 671 -22.89 11.05 5.81
C GLU A 671 -23.54 10.73 7.16
N VAL A 672 -22.84 10.14 8.15
CA VAL A 672 -23.55 9.46 9.27
C VAL A 672 -23.22 9.92 10.69
N SER A 673 -22.09 10.59 10.97
CA SER A 673 -21.68 10.72 12.39
C SER A 673 -21.90 12.10 13.00
N HIS A 674 -23.14 12.56 13.21
CA HIS A 674 -23.39 13.83 13.89
C HIS A 674 -22.94 13.81 15.37
N ILE A 675 -21.80 14.41 15.69
CA ILE A 675 -21.43 14.76 17.07
C ILE A 675 -21.90 16.20 17.30
N SER A 676 -22.88 16.38 18.17
CA SER A 676 -23.27 17.70 18.66
C SER A 676 -23.02 17.75 20.16
N GLU A 677 -21.92 18.38 20.59
CA GLU A 677 -21.92 18.88 21.96
C GLU A 677 -23.10 19.83 22.10
N VAL A 678 -23.99 19.53 23.04
CA VAL A 678 -25.10 20.41 23.42
C VAL A 678 -24.47 21.74 23.80
N GLU A 679 -24.60 22.73 22.92
CA GLU A 679 -24.17 24.08 23.20
C GLU A 679 -24.86 24.51 24.50
N GLU A 680 -24.10 24.72 25.58
CA GLU A 680 -24.59 25.41 26.78
C GLU A 680 -24.83 26.88 26.41
N LYS A 681 -25.90 27.14 25.63
CA LYS A 681 -26.35 28.47 25.27
C LYS A 681 -26.82 29.16 26.55
N ILE A 682 -26.16 30.27 26.88
CA ILE A 682 -26.72 31.23 27.82
C ILE A 682 -27.90 31.88 27.09
N ASP A 683 -29.11 31.44 27.38
CA ASP A 683 -30.35 32.05 26.90
C ASP A 683 -31.04 32.84 28.02
N ASP A 684 -32.05 33.64 27.66
CA ASP A 684 -32.74 34.49 28.62
C ASP A 684 -33.37 33.68 29.78
N ALA A 685 -33.81 32.44 29.53
CA ALA A 685 -34.43 31.59 30.54
C ALA A 685 -33.40 31.07 31.56
N VAL A 686 -32.21 30.67 31.10
CA VAL A 686 -31.09 30.27 31.97
C VAL A 686 -30.60 31.45 32.81
N VAL A 687 -30.49 32.64 32.21
CA VAL A 687 -30.10 33.87 32.90
C VAL A 687 -31.11 34.25 33.98
N GLU A 688 -32.40 34.23 33.66
CA GLU A 688 -33.46 34.50 34.63
C GLU A 688 -33.49 33.48 35.78
N ALA A 689 -33.26 32.20 35.48
CA ALA A 689 -33.20 31.15 36.49
C ALA A 689 -32.03 31.38 37.45
N PHE A 690 -30.85 31.72 36.91
CA PHE A 690 -29.67 32.02 37.72
C PHE A 690 -29.84 33.28 38.56
N ARG A 691 -30.45 34.35 38.00
CA ARG A 691 -30.82 35.56 38.76
C ARG A 691 -31.69 35.23 39.97
N ARG A 692 -32.69 34.37 39.81
CA ARG A 692 -33.55 33.90 40.91
C ARG A 692 -32.78 33.09 41.94
N GLU A 693 -31.87 32.21 41.50
CA GLU A 693 -31.02 31.40 42.38
C GLU A 693 -30.18 32.29 43.31
N VAL A 694 -29.53 33.32 42.76
CA VAL A 694 -28.65 34.22 43.54
C VAL A 694 -29.39 35.40 44.20
N GLY A 695 -30.72 35.47 44.06
CA GLY A 695 -31.56 36.47 44.73
C GLY A 695 -31.58 37.88 44.11
N VAL A 696 -31.19 38.03 42.84
CA VAL A 696 -31.14 39.31 42.11
C VAL A 696 -32.37 39.45 41.19
N LYS A 697 -32.98 40.65 41.13
CA LYS A 697 -34.08 40.98 40.21
C LYS A 697 -33.59 41.91 39.11
N ASP A 698 -34.21 41.88 37.93
CA ASP A 698 -33.76 42.66 36.75
C ASP A 698 -33.61 44.17 37.00
N LYS A 699 -34.48 44.74 37.83
CA LYS A 699 -34.45 46.17 38.21
C LYS A 699 -33.31 46.55 39.17
N ASP A 700 -32.62 45.56 39.73
CA ASP A 700 -31.59 45.72 40.76
C ASP A 700 -30.17 45.42 40.18
N LEU A 701 -30.03 45.27 38.86
CA LEU A 701 -28.75 44.99 38.19
C LEU A 701 -27.78 46.19 38.18
N ASP A 702 -28.30 47.39 38.42
CA ASP A 702 -27.51 48.62 38.48
C ASP A 702 -27.00 48.86 39.91
N ASN A 703 -25.68 49.01 40.05
CA ASN A 703 -24.98 49.24 41.32
C ASN A 703 -24.85 48.06 42.30
N LEU A 704 -24.52 46.87 41.80
CA LEU A 704 -24.19 45.70 42.62
C LEU A 704 -22.69 45.62 42.91
N ASN A 705 -22.33 45.29 44.15
CA ASN A 705 -20.98 44.88 44.52
C ASN A 705 -20.83 43.37 44.29
N VAL A 706 -19.99 43.00 43.33
CA VAL A 706 -19.77 41.61 42.93
C VAL A 706 -18.44 41.11 43.48
N LEU A 707 -18.46 39.93 44.10
CA LEU A 707 -17.29 39.15 44.49
C LEU A 707 -17.24 37.87 43.64
N ALA A 708 -16.30 37.78 42.73
CA ALA A 708 -16.03 36.59 41.93
C ALA A 708 -14.71 35.97 42.36
N VAL A 709 -14.70 34.69 42.74
CA VAL A 709 -13.52 34.03 43.29
C VAL A 709 -13.21 32.75 42.54
N ASP A 710 -11.99 32.65 42.01
CA ASP A 710 -11.43 31.40 41.48
C ASP A 710 -10.42 30.82 42.49
N PHE A 711 -10.80 29.71 43.11
CA PHE A 711 -9.94 28.94 44.00
C PHE A 711 -9.07 27.98 43.18
N GLY A 712 -7.94 28.47 42.68
CA GLY A 712 -6.99 27.70 41.89
C GLY A 712 -6.11 26.75 42.70
N SER A 713 -5.50 25.74 42.04
CA SER A 713 -4.61 24.76 42.68
C SER A 713 -3.36 25.37 43.33
N THR A 714 -2.78 26.39 42.71
CA THR A 714 -1.59 27.09 43.24
C THR A 714 -1.96 28.38 43.97
N PHE A 715 -3.00 29.07 43.49
CA PHE A 715 -3.35 30.41 43.95
C PHE A 715 -4.83 30.74 43.77
N THR A 716 -5.37 31.50 44.72
CA THR A 716 -6.75 31.98 44.74
C THR A 716 -6.81 33.39 44.17
N LYS A 717 -7.68 33.60 43.17
CA LYS A 717 -7.91 34.88 42.48
C LYS A 717 -9.22 35.45 43.03
N VAL A 718 -9.13 36.55 43.76
CA VAL A 718 -10.28 37.29 44.26
C VAL A 718 -10.49 38.51 43.38
N VAL A 719 -11.60 38.52 42.65
CA VAL A 719 -12.00 39.59 41.74
C VAL A 719 -13.21 40.31 42.30
N THR A 720 -13.10 41.62 42.46
CA THR A 720 -14.19 42.47 42.95
C THR A 720 -14.44 43.65 42.04
N PHE A 721 -15.70 44.01 41.85
CA PHE A 721 -16.09 45.19 41.07
C PHE A 721 -17.50 45.65 41.46
N ASN A 722 -17.82 46.90 41.11
CA ASN A 722 -19.17 47.44 41.19
C ASN A 722 -19.76 47.57 39.78
N THR A 723 -21.01 47.16 39.58
CA THR A 723 -21.62 47.13 38.22
C THR A 723 -21.86 48.52 37.63
N SER A 724 -21.82 49.61 38.42
CA SER A 724 -21.92 51.00 37.92
C SER A 724 -20.60 51.54 37.38
N SER A 725 -19.47 51.26 38.04
CA SER A 725 -18.15 51.73 37.61
C SER A 725 -17.46 50.77 36.63
N GLU A 726 -17.82 49.48 36.71
CA GLU A 726 -17.19 48.37 35.99
C GLU A 726 -15.68 48.26 36.26
N GLU A 727 -15.18 48.89 37.33
CA GLU A 727 -13.76 48.86 37.68
C GLU A 727 -13.40 47.56 38.39
N VAL A 728 -12.63 46.71 37.71
CA VAL A 728 -12.19 45.41 38.20
C VAL A 728 -10.96 45.53 39.09
N ARG A 729 -11.04 44.97 40.30
CA ARG A 729 -9.91 44.79 41.22
C ARG A 729 -9.60 43.31 41.38
N LEU A 730 -8.36 42.93 41.11
CA LEU A 730 -7.87 41.55 41.28
C LEU A 730 -6.84 41.51 42.41
N ARG A 731 -7.04 40.62 43.37
CA ARG A 731 -6.05 40.22 44.37
C ARG A 731 -5.78 38.73 44.29
N PHE A 732 -4.51 38.35 44.37
CA PHE A 732 -4.05 36.99 44.21
C PHE A 732 -3.23 36.58 45.42
N VAL A 733 -3.54 35.42 45.97
CA VAL A 733 -2.92 34.92 47.19
C VAL A 733 -2.68 33.41 47.07
N PRO A 734 -1.63 32.87 47.70
CA PRO A 734 -1.40 31.43 47.72
C PRO A 734 -2.64 30.68 48.18
N THR A 735 -3.03 29.61 47.47
CA THR A 735 -4.16 28.78 47.89
C THR A 735 -3.71 27.88 49.02
N THR A 736 -4.47 27.87 50.12
CA THR A 736 -4.35 26.84 51.15
C THR A 736 -5.40 25.77 50.89
N VAL A 737 -4.98 24.65 50.31
CA VAL A 737 -5.88 23.59 49.80
C VAL A 737 -6.61 22.87 50.94
N GLU A 738 -6.03 22.87 52.14
CA GLU A 738 -6.60 22.28 53.35
C GLU A 738 -7.77 23.11 53.92
N ASP A 739 -7.77 24.42 53.69
CA ASP A 739 -8.84 25.34 54.09
C ASP A 739 -8.86 26.59 53.20
N ILE A 740 -9.70 26.55 52.16
CA ILE A 740 -9.80 27.62 51.15
C ILE A 740 -10.31 28.95 51.71
N ARG A 741 -10.90 28.98 52.92
CA ARG A 741 -11.31 30.22 53.59
C ARG A 741 -10.11 31.10 53.94
N ILE A 742 -8.93 30.52 54.16
CA ILE A 742 -7.68 31.25 54.38
C ILE A 742 -7.33 32.07 53.15
N GLY A 743 -7.42 31.45 51.95
CA GLY A 743 -7.21 32.13 50.68
C GLY A 743 -8.24 33.25 50.45
N LEU A 744 -9.51 33.00 50.75
CA LEU A 744 -10.56 34.01 50.64
C LEU A 744 -10.32 35.21 51.58
N ALA A 745 -10.01 34.94 52.86
CA ALA A 745 -9.72 35.97 53.85
C ALA A 745 -8.47 36.78 53.51
N ASN A 746 -7.42 36.14 53.00
CA ASN A 746 -6.22 36.83 52.56
C ASN A 746 -6.50 37.69 51.32
N GLY A 747 -7.27 37.16 50.36
CA GLY A 747 -7.67 37.89 49.15
C GLY A 747 -8.56 39.10 49.45
N LEU A 748 -9.37 39.05 50.50
CA LEU A 748 -10.14 40.20 51.00
C LEU A 748 -9.36 41.11 51.96
N GLY A 749 -8.17 40.69 52.40
CA GLY A 749 -7.28 41.47 53.27
C GLY A 749 -7.57 41.39 54.77
N VAL A 750 -8.39 40.42 55.19
CA VAL A 750 -8.82 40.25 56.60
C VAL A 750 -8.18 39.05 57.30
N LEU A 751 -7.25 38.35 56.66
CA LEU A 751 -6.61 37.15 57.24
C LEU A 751 -5.96 37.42 58.61
N GLU A 752 -5.21 38.51 58.75
CA GLU A 752 -4.58 38.85 60.03
C GLU A 752 -5.61 39.09 61.15
N GLU A 753 -6.78 39.62 60.81
CA GLU A 753 -7.86 39.90 61.76
C GLU A 753 -8.56 38.61 62.18
N VAL A 754 -8.77 37.69 61.23
CA VAL A 754 -9.26 36.33 61.48
C VAL A 754 -8.30 35.57 62.41
N GLU A 755 -6.99 35.65 62.16
CA GLU A 755 -5.96 35.00 62.99
C GLU A 755 -5.91 35.61 64.41
N LYS A 756 -5.96 36.94 64.53
CA LYS A 756 -5.96 37.65 65.82
C LYS A 756 -7.23 37.36 66.63
N ALA A 757 -8.40 37.33 65.97
CA ALA A 757 -9.69 37.06 66.61
C ALA A 757 -9.94 35.57 66.89
N LYS A 758 -9.15 34.66 66.27
CA LYS A 758 -9.37 33.21 66.25
C LYS A 758 -10.81 32.84 65.87
N SER A 759 -11.40 33.61 64.96
CA SER A 759 -12.80 33.50 64.53
C SER A 759 -12.93 33.96 63.09
N TRP A 760 -13.81 33.31 62.32
CA TRP A 760 -14.11 33.67 60.93
C TRP A 760 -15.06 34.87 60.79
N LYS A 761 -15.52 35.45 61.91
CA LYS A 761 -16.42 36.61 61.91
C LYS A 761 -15.93 37.82 61.08
N PRO A 762 -14.63 38.21 61.09
CA PRO A 762 -14.14 39.27 60.20
C PRO A 762 -14.28 38.94 58.70
N LEU A 763 -14.19 37.65 58.34
CA LEU A 763 -14.46 37.18 56.99
C LEU A 763 -15.95 37.29 56.64
N GLU A 764 -16.84 36.91 57.56
CA GLU A 764 -18.30 37.06 57.39
C GLU A 764 -18.70 38.53 57.16
N GLU A 765 -18.14 39.45 57.96
CA GLU A 765 -18.38 40.90 57.85
C GLU A 765 -17.88 41.46 56.52
N ALA A 766 -16.67 41.09 56.09
CA ALA A 766 -16.11 41.53 54.81
C ALA A 766 -16.90 40.99 53.60
N ILE A 767 -17.41 39.75 53.68
CA ILE A 767 -18.21 39.13 52.61
C ILE A 767 -19.63 39.72 52.55
N ALA A 768 -20.16 40.23 53.66
CA ALA A 768 -21.48 40.86 53.71
C ALA A 768 -21.57 42.19 52.92
N GLU A 769 -20.44 42.80 52.56
CA GLU A 769 -20.38 44.02 51.73
C GLU A 769 -20.71 43.77 50.24
N TYR A 770 -20.76 42.50 49.82
CA TYR A 770 -21.01 42.09 48.44
C TYR A 770 -22.42 41.52 48.26
N ASP A 771 -23.13 42.07 47.29
CA ASP A 771 -24.50 41.67 46.96
C ASP A 771 -24.54 40.28 46.30
N VAL A 772 -23.55 39.97 45.45
CA VAL A 772 -23.46 38.70 44.72
C VAL A 772 -22.06 38.11 44.87
N ARG A 773 -22.00 36.84 45.29
CA ARG A 773 -20.75 36.11 45.57
C ARG A 773 -20.68 34.83 44.74
N LEU A 774 -19.81 34.81 43.75
CA LEU A 774 -19.74 33.77 42.73
C LEU A 774 -18.43 33.00 42.84
N PRO A 775 -18.47 31.68 43.11
CA PRO A 775 -17.27 30.86 43.22
C PRO A 775 -17.05 29.93 42.01
N CYS A 776 -15.78 29.77 41.61
CA CYS A 776 -15.30 28.59 40.89
C CYS A 776 -14.05 28.01 41.55
N SER A 777 -13.72 26.75 41.24
CA SER A 777 -12.50 26.13 41.77
C SER A 777 -11.87 25.08 40.85
N SER A 778 -10.54 25.02 40.92
CA SER A 778 -9.68 23.96 40.36
C SER A 778 -8.77 23.32 41.42
N ALA A 779 -8.95 23.64 42.72
CA ALA A 779 -8.06 23.28 43.82
C ALA A 779 -7.95 21.78 44.17
N LYS A 780 -8.69 20.90 43.47
CA LYS A 780 -8.55 19.45 43.62
C LYS A 780 -7.93 18.74 42.40
N GLY A 781 -7.55 19.49 41.35
CA GLY A 781 -7.09 18.92 40.08
C GLY A 781 -8.25 18.37 39.23
N GLY A 782 -8.02 18.20 37.93
CA GLY A 782 -8.95 17.48 37.06
C GLY A 782 -9.07 16.02 37.50
N LEU A 783 -10.25 15.44 37.35
CA LEU A 783 -10.54 14.08 37.79
C LEU A 783 -9.74 13.09 36.93
N LYS A 784 -8.87 12.30 37.57
CA LYS A 784 -8.00 11.33 36.89
C LYS A 784 -8.82 10.20 36.31
N MET A 785 -8.65 9.95 35.01
CA MET A 785 -9.41 8.95 34.30
C MET A 785 -8.50 8.04 33.48
N VAL A 786 -8.82 6.75 33.45
CA VAL A 786 -8.23 5.78 32.54
C VAL A 786 -9.30 5.31 31.56
N THR A 787 -8.99 5.28 30.28
CA THR A 787 -9.84 4.69 29.24
C THR A 787 -9.30 3.32 28.84
N ILE A 788 -10.19 2.36 28.63
CA ILE A 788 -9.87 1.01 28.19
C ILE A 788 -10.80 0.70 27.02
N ALA A 789 -10.22 0.41 25.86
CA ALA A 789 -10.95 0.22 24.62
C ALA A 789 -10.44 -1.00 23.83
N LEU A 790 -11.17 -1.42 22.81
CA LEU A 790 -10.74 -2.55 21.95
C LEU A 790 -9.56 -2.16 21.04
N THR A 791 -9.66 -1.00 20.40
CA THR A 791 -8.72 -0.48 19.40
C THR A 791 -8.44 1.00 19.68
N SER A 792 -7.25 1.49 19.33
CA SER A 792 -6.90 2.91 19.52
C SER A 792 -7.69 3.84 18.58
N GLU A 793 -7.86 3.44 17.34
CA GLU A 793 -8.34 4.30 16.25
C GLU A 793 -9.87 4.50 16.22
N GLU A 794 -10.64 3.59 16.82
CA GLU A 794 -12.11 3.60 16.77
C GLU A 794 -12.69 3.86 18.19
N SER A 795 -12.94 2.78 18.94
CA SER A 795 -13.45 2.83 20.32
C SER A 795 -12.56 3.63 21.28
N GLY A 796 -11.24 3.59 21.09
CA GLY A 796 -10.27 4.37 21.85
C GLY A 796 -10.41 5.86 21.58
N PHE A 797 -10.42 6.27 20.32
CA PHE A 797 -10.66 7.67 19.93
C PHE A 797 -11.99 8.20 20.50
N ALA A 798 -13.07 7.41 20.44
CA ALA A 798 -14.35 7.77 21.02
C ALA A 798 -14.26 7.96 22.54
N ALA A 799 -13.67 7.00 23.26
CA ALA A 799 -13.53 7.00 24.72
C ALA A 799 -12.66 8.16 25.22
N GLU A 800 -11.55 8.43 24.53
CA GLU A 800 -10.68 9.57 24.82
C GLU A 800 -11.40 10.88 24.54
N THR A 801 -12.13 10.96 23.42
CA THR A 801 -12.92 12.15 23.09
C THR A 801 -14.00 12.41 24.14
N ALA A 802 -14.72 11.38 24.61
CA ALA A 802 -15.67 11.51 25.73
C ALA A 802 -14.97 11.99 27.01
N ALA A 803 -13.90 11.32 27.42
CA ALA A 803 -13.17 11.70 28.63
C ALA A 803 -12.69 13.17 28.58
N LEU A 804 -12.11 13.58 27.45
CA LEU A 804 -11.55 14.93 27.27
C LEU A 804 -12.65 16.00 27.16
N THR A 805 -13.73 15.73 26.43
CA THR A 805 -14.88 16.66 26.31
C THR A 805 -15.67 16.78 27.61
N ALA A 806 -15.75 15.72 28.41
CA ALA A 806 -16.27 15.77 29.78
C ALA A 806 -15.36 16.56 30.74
N GLY A 807 -14.12 16.87 30.33
CA GLY A 807 -13.17 17.64 31.12
C GLY A 807 -12.35 16.83 32.13
N ALA A 808 -12.25 15.51 31.93
CA ALA A 808 -11.43 14.63 32.76
C ALA A 808 -9.93 14.78 32.43
N LYS A 809 -9.06 14.49 33.42
CA LYS A 809 -7.61 14.35 33.22
C LYS A 809 -7.33 12.90 32.83
N LEU A 810 -7.20 12.64 31.54
CA LEU A 810 -6.83 11.32 31.04
C LEU A 810 -5.37 11.02 31.45
N VAL A 811 -5.16 10.05 32.33
CA VAL A 811 -3.82 9.69 32.84
C VAL A 811 -3.17 8.55 32.05
N ALA A 812 -3.98 7.65 31.48
CA ALA A 812 -3.54 6.61 30.56
C ALA A 812 -4.72 6.09 29.73
N SER A 813 -4.41 5.61 28.53
CA SER A 813 -5.32 4.87 27.66
C SER A 813 -4.74 3.48 27.43
N TYR A 814 -5.60 2.47 27.51
CA TYR A 814 -5.24 1.08 27.24
C TYR A 814 -6.11 0.51 26.13
N HIS A 815 -5.51 -0.32 25.29
CA HIS A 815 -6.18 -0.90 24.13
C HIS A 815 -5.97 -2.42 24.08
N GLY A 816 -6.96 -3.15 23.59
CA GLY A 816 -6.93 -4.61 23.47
C GLY A 816 -7.08 -5.34 24.80
N LYS A 817 -6.57 -6.58 24.87
CA LYS A 817 -6.67 -7.43 26.07
C LYS A 817 -5.69 -6.99 27.15
N LEU A 818 -6.22 -6.64 28.33
CA LEU A 818 -5.42 -6.32 29.52
C LEU A 818 -4.79 -7.57 30.11
N THR A 819 -3.51 -7.47 30.47
CA THR A 819 -2.86 -8.45 31.34
C THR A 819 -3.18 -8.13 32.81
N TYR A 820 -3.03 -9.10 33.70
CA TYR A 820 -3.20 -8.87 35.14
C TYR A 820 -2.19 -7.83 35.67
N GLU A 821 -0.99 -7.78 35.11
CA GLU A 821 0.04 -6.79 35.45
C GLU A 821 -0.40 -5.37 35.06
N LEU A 822 -0.97 -5.18 33.87
CA LEU A 822 -1.56 -3.91 33.45
C LEU A 822 -2.77 -3.54 34.33
N GLY A 823 -3.65 -4.49 34.63
CA GLY A 823 -4.77 -4.29 35.56
C GLY A 823 -4.32 -3.86 36.96
N ARG A 824 -3.16 -4.33 37.41
CA ARG A 824 -2.54 -3.92 38.68
C ARG A 824 -1.90 -2.53 38.57
N LYS A 825 -1.17 -2.27 37.48
CA LYS A 825 -0.57 -0.96 37.18
C LYS A 825 -1.61 0.15 37.17
N ILE A 826 -2.78 -0.09 36.56
CA ILE A 826 -3.89 0.87 36.53
C ILE A 826 -4.23 1.34 37.94
N TYR A 827 -4.39 0.44 38.91
CA TYR A 827 -4.76 0.83 40.27
C TYR A 827 -3.60 1.29 41.15
N GLU A 828 -2.37 0.78 40.97
CA GLU A 828 -1.22 1.11 41.83
C GLU A 828 -0.38 2.30 41.33
N GLU A 829 -0.27 2.49 40.02
CA GLU A 829 0.59 3.51 39.40
C GLU A 829 -0.22 4.64 38.77
N ASP A 830 -1.15 4.31 37.86
CA ASP A 830 -1.95 5.35 37.17
C ASP A 830 -2.94 6.03 38.13
N MET A 831 -3.39 5.27 39.16
CA MET A 831 -4.24 5.73 40.25
C MET A 831 -5.43 6.58 39.77
N PRO A 832 -6.30 6.05 38.88
CA PRO A 832 -7.47 6.78 38.40
C PRO A 832 -8.52 6.95 39.50
N GLU A 833 -9.35 7.97 39.32
CA GLU A 833 -10.56 8.20 40.10
C GLU A 833 -11.81 7.67 39.37
N ILE A 834 -11.76 7.51 38.04
CA ILE A 834 -12.77 6.83 37.23
C ILE A 834 -12.09 5.98 36.15
N ILE A 835 -12.66 4.83 35.82
CA ILE A 835 -12.28 4.02 34.65
C ILE A 835 -13.43 3.98 33.65
N LEU A 836 -13.18 4.32 32.38
CA LEU A 836 -14.14 4.11 31.28
C LEU A 836 -13.74 2.87 30.48
N LEU A 837 -14.61 1.87 30.51
CA LEU A 837 -14.50 0.67 29.70
C LEU A 837 -15.42 0.82 28.48
N ALA A 838 -14.82 1.09 27.33
CA ALA A 838 -15.50 1.21 26.04
C ALA A 838 -15.46 -0.11 25.26
N GLY A 839 -16.55 -0.38 24.54
CA GLY A 839 -16.72 -1.60 23.74
C GLY A 839 -16.51 -1.42 22.25
N GLY A 840 -16.91 -2.44 21.50
CA GLY A 840 -17.01 -2.42 20.04
C GLY A 840 -18.42 -2.03 19.62
N THR A 841 -18.93 -2.64 18.56
CA THR A 841 -20.29 -2.41 18.07
C THR A 841 -21.32 -3.28 18.78
N ASP A 842 -22.53 -2.76 18.94
CA ASP A 842 -23.67 -3.55 19.43
C ASP A 842 -24.03 -4.70 18.48
N GLU A 843 -24.79 -5.68 18.99
CA GLU A 843 -25.39 -6.76 18.20
C GLU A 843 -24.40 -7.65 17.42
N GLY A 844 -23.42 -8.22 18.13
CA GLY A 844 -22.48 -9.21 17.57
C GLY A 844 -21.05 -8.71 17.36
N GLY A 845 -20.68 -7.59 18.00
CA GLY A 845 -19.31 -7.11 18.08
C GLY A 845 -18.39 -7.99 18.94
N GLU A 846 -17.11 -7.59 19.06
CA GLU A 846 -16.11 -8.33 19.83
C GLU A 846 -16.40 -8.23 21.34
N ALA A 847 -16.96 -9.30 21.90
CA ALA A 847 -17.36 -9.40 23.31
C ALA A 847 -16.28 -10.01 24.21
N GLU A 848 -15.39 -10.84 23.66
CA GLU A 848 -14.45 -11.67 24.44
C GLU A 848 -13.44 -10.80 25.21
N THR A 849 -12.88 -9.79 24.54
CA THR A 849 -11.91 -8.89 25.12
C THR A 849 -12.52 -8.01 26.19
N GLN A 850 -13.76 -7.53 26.01
CA GLN A 850 -14.47 -6.73 27.00
C GLN A 850 -14.76 -7.50 28.29
N LEU A 851 -15.28 -8.72 28.16
CA LEU A 851 -15.53 -9.61 29.30
C LEU A 851 -14.23 -9.98 30.03
N HIS A 852 -13.15 -10.21 29.28
CA HIS A 852 -11.82 -10.44 29.85
C HIS A 852 -11.31 -9.22 30.63
N ASN A 853 -11.36 -8.04 30.02
CA ASN A 853 -10.91 -6.80 30.65
C ASN A 853 -11.72 -6.48 31.91
N ALA A 854 -13.04 -6.66 31.88
CA ALA A 854 -13.89 -6.49 33.06
C ALA A 854 -13.50 -7.42 34.21
N ARG A 855 -13.19 -8.70 33.94
CA ARG A 855 -12.72 -9.65 34.96
C ARG A 855 -11.39 -9.22 35.55
N VAL A 856 -10.43 -8.84 34.71
CA VAL A 856 -9.11 -8.37 35.16
C VAL A 856 -9.26 -7.15 36.07
N LEU A 857 -10.03 -6.15 35.65
CA LEU A 857 -10.27 -4.93 36.44
C LEU A 857 -10.99 -5.20 37.75
N ALA A 858 -11.96 -6.11 37.77
CA ALA A 858 -12.68 -6.49 38.99
C ALA A 858 -11.76 -7.24 39.97
N GLU A 859 -10.91 -8.14 39.50
CA GLU A 859 -9.99 -8.91 40.34
C GLU A 859 -8.82 -8.08 40.88
N THR A 860 -8.37 -7.06 40.12
CA THR A 860 -7.29 -6.16 40.53
C THR A 860 -7.77 -4.96 41.34
N ALA A 861 -9.08 -4.69 41.42
CA ALA A 861 -9.64 -3.57 42.21
C ALA A 861 -9.26 -3.62 43.70
N LYS A 862 -8.93 -4.80 44.24
CA LYS A 862 -8.41 -4.99 45.61
C LYS A 862 -7.09 -4.25 45.91
N TYR A 863 -6.36 -3.80 44.87
CA TYR A 863 -5.10 -3.08 45.02
C TYR A 863 -5.27 -1.55 45.14
N VAL A 864 -6.49 -1.04 45.03
CA VAL A 864 -6.78 0.39 45.24
C VAL A 864 -6.40 0.80 46.66
N LYS A 865 -5.49 1.77 46.78
CA LYS A 865 -5.02 2.32 48.07
C LYS A 865 -5.27 3.83 48.20
N HIS A 866 -5.53 4.51 47.08
CA HIS A 866 -5.65 5.97 47.00
C HIS A 866 -7.08 6.49 47.20
N THR A 867 -8.10 5.64 47.14
CA THR A 867 -9.50 6.03 47.40
C THR A 867 -10.13 5.18 48.51
N LYS A 868 -11.00 5.80 49.32
CA LYS A 868 -11.70 5.11 50.43
C LYS A 868 -12.91 4.30 49.96
N TYR A 869 -13.48 4.64 48.80
CA TYR A 869 -14.73 4.09 48.27
C TYR A 869 -14.53 3.20 47.04
N GLY A 870 -13.28 2.92 46.64
CA GLY A 870 -12.96 2.25 45.38
C GLY A 870 -12.91 3.22 44.20
N VAL A 871 -12.65 2.69 43.01
CA VAL A 871 -12.65 3.45 41.75
C VAL A 871 -13.88 3.01 40.95
N PRO A 872 -14.87 3.88 40.72
CA PRO A 872 -16.04 3.55 39.91
C PRO A 872 -15.66 3.31 38.45
N ILE A 873 -16.39 2.39 37.82
CA ILE A 873 -16.26 2.07 36.40
C ILE A 873 -17.48 2.57 35.64
N ILE A 874 -17.26 3.22 34.50
CA ILE A 874 -18.29 3.53 33.51
C ILE A 874 -18.15 2.50 32.39
N TYR A 875 -19.21 1.76 32.10
CA TYR A 875 -19.27 0.85 30.96
C TYR A 875 -20.07 1.50 29.84
N ALA A 876 -19.41 1.73 28.71
CA ALA A 876 -19.96 2.32 27.50
C ALA A 876 -19.63 1.45 26.28
N GLY A 877 -19.88 0.14 26.42
CA GLY A 877 -19.59 -0.85 25.39
C GLY A 877 -20.82 -1.60 24.92
N ASN A 878 -20.58 -2.74 24.27
CA ASN A 878 -21.59 -3.64 23.71
C ASN A 878 -22.79 -3.87 24.64
N GLN A 879 -23.96 -3.38 24.24
CA GLN A 879 -25.17 -3.51 25.05
C GLN A 879 -25.64 -4.97 25.16
N ASP A 880 -25.25 -5.83 24.21
CA ASP A 880 -25.55 -7.26 24.21
C ASP A 880 -24.87 -8.05 25.35
N ILE A 881 -23.80 -7.52 25.95
CA ILE A 881 -23.08 -8.14 27.07
C ILE A 881 -23.10 -7.31 28.37
N ALA A 882 -23.87 -6.22 28.41
CA ALA A 882 -23.83 -5.25 29.52
C ALA A 882 -24.22 -5.87 30.88
N ASP A 883 -25.20 -6.79 30.89
CA ASP A 883 -25.62 -7.51 32.10
C ASP A 883 -24.50 -8.39 32.67
N ASP A 884 -23.75 -9.08 31.81
CA ASP A 884 -22.61 -9.92 32.23
C ASP A 884 -21.48 -9.08 32.84
N ILE A 885 -21.21 -7.90 32.27
CA ILE A 885 -20.21 -6.95 32.78
C ILE A 885 -20.60 -6.46 34.18
N VAL A 886 -21.86 -6.08 34.38
CA VAL A 886 -22.37 -5.66 35.70
C VAL A 886 -22.23 -6.76 36.73
N ASP A 887 -22.57 -7.99 36.34
CA ASP A 887 -22.45 -9.15 37.21
C ASP A 887 -21.00 -9.39 37.66
N ILE A 888 -20.04 -9.21 36.77
CA ILE A 888 -18.60 -9.32 37.09
C ILE A 888 -18.19 -8.30 38.15
N PHE A 889 -18.53 -7.02 37.97
CA PHE A 889 -18.12 -5.95 38.89
C PHE A 889 -18.86 -6.01 40.23
N ARG A 890 -20.17 -6.26 40.23
CA ARG A 890 -20.98 -6.34 41.46
C ARG A 890 -20.55 -7.50 42.36
N ARG A 891 -20.16 -8.65 41.80
CA ARG A 891 -19.63 -9.79 42.59
C ARG A 891 -18.34 -9.44 43.33
N HIS A 892 -17.57 -8.48 42.83
CA HIS A 892 -16.33 -8.02 43.43
C HIS A 892 -16.50 -6.73 44.26
N GLY A 893 -17.73 -6.24 44.41
CA GLY A 893 -18.02 -5.03 45.18
C GLY A 893 -17.49 -3.74 44.55
N VAL A 894 -17.29 -3.73 43.23
CA VAL A 894 -16.85 -2.55 42.47
C VAL A 894 -18.08 -1.77 41.98
N ASP A 895 -18.04 -0.45 42.14
CA ASP A 895 -19.09 0.46 41.69
C ASP A 895 -19.08 0.58 40.16
N ILE A 896 -20.25 0.41 39.53
CA ILE A 896 -20.39 0.29 38.07
C ILE A 896 -21.61 1.07 37.57
N HIS A 897 -21.39 1.91 36.57
CA HIS A 897 -22.41 2.70 35.89
C HIS A 897 -22.48 2.26 34.41
N ILE A 898 -23.66 1.86 33.95
CA ILE A 898 -23.90 1.58 32.53
C ILE A 898 -24.43 2.84 31.86
N VAL A 899 -23.89 3.12 30.67
CA VAL A 899 -24.43 4.09 29.71
C VAL A 899 -24.63 3.40 28.36
N GLU A 900 -25.22 4.13 27.40
CA GLU A 900 -25.30 3.67 26.02
C GLU A 900 -23.89 3.41 25.44
N ASN A 901 -23.81 2.52 24.46
CA ASN A 901 -22.53 2.20 23.82
C ASN A 901 -21.96 3.48 23.19
N ILE A 902 -20.70 3.81 23.49
CA ILE A 902 -20.05 4.99 22.93
C ILE A 902 -19.80 4.85 21.42
N MET A 903 -19.79 3.62 20.91
CA MET A 903 -19.64 3.28 19.50
C MET A 903 -20.61 2.15 19.11
N PRO A 904 -21.92 2.42 19.02
CA PRO A 904 -22.91 1.37 18.75
C PRO A 904 -22.70 0.71 17.37
N GLU A 905 -22.23 1.48 16.38
CA GLU A 905 -21.78 0.98 15.08
C GLU A 905 -20.39 1.55 14.73
N VAL A 906 -19.67 0.90 13.81
CA VAL A 906 -18.34 1.37 13.39
C VAL A 906 -18.45 2.80 12.84
N ASN A 907 -17.62 3.70 13.36
CA ASN A 907 -17.57 5.14 13.03
C ASN A 907 -18.80 5.96 13.47
N ILE A 908 -19.79 5.39 14.16
CA ILE A 908 -20.87 6.15 14.81
C ILE A 908 -20.52 6.33 16.28
N PHE A 909 -20.48 7.56 16.78
CA PHE A 909 -20.08 7.86 18.16
C PHE A 909 -21.21 8.52 18.96
N ALA A 910 -21.54 7.97 20.13
CA ALA A 910 -22.54 8.50 21.07
C ALA A 910 -21.84 8.96 22.37
N ILE A 911 -21.16 10.10 22.29
CA ILE A 911 -20.21 10.59 23.31
C ILE A 911 -20.96 11.26 24.48
N GLU A 912 -22.17 11.74 24.23
CA GLU A 912 -22.95 12.59 25.12
C GLU A 912 -23.37 11.86 26.41
N THR A 913 -23.76 10.60 26.31
CA THR A 913 -24.23 9.77 27.44
C THR A 913 -23.14 9.50 28.46
N VAL A 914 -21.91 9.30 27.98
CA VAL A 914 -20.70 9.15 28.80
C VAL A 914 -20.37 10.47 29.50
N ASN A 915 -20.48 11.60 28.79
CA ASN A 915 -20.15 12.92 29.32
C ASN A 915 -21.03 13.31 30.52
N GLU A 916 -22.33 13.06 30.46
CA GLU A 916 -23.24 13.32 31.58
C GLU A 916 -22.85 12.51 32.82
N THR A 917 -22.58 11.22 32.65
CA THR A 917 -22.20 10.32 33.74
C THR A 917 -20.85 10.69 34.37
N ILE A 918 -19.86 11.08 33.56
CA ILE A 918 -18.58 11.60 34.05
C ILE A 918 -18.82 12.88 34.88
N ARG A 919 -19.66 13.80 34.40
CA ARG A 919 -19.98 15.06 35.11
C ARG A 919 -20.70 14.79 36.45
N GLU A 920 -21.61 13.83 36.51
CA GLU A 920 -22.31 13.43 37.75
C GLU A 920 -21.34 12.81 38.77
N LEU A 921 -20.48 11.89 38.32
CA LEU A 921 -19.46 11.28 39.17
C LEU A 921 -18.43 12.30 39.65
N PHE A 922 -18.05 13.26 38.79
CA PHE A 922 -17.18 14.38 39.15
C PHE A 922 -17.75 15.17 40.34
N GLN A 923 -19.04 15.55 40.30
CA GLN A 923 -19.68 16.27 41.40
C GLN A 923 -19.71 15.45 42.70
N THR A 924 -19.98 14.14 42.59
CA THR A 924 -20.11 13.24 43.74
C THR A 924 -18.77 12.94 44.44
N VAL A 925 -17.71 12.75 43.66
CA VAL A 925 -16.36 12.35 44.13
C VAL A 925 -15.51 13.55 44.59
N VAL A 926 -15.66 14.72 43.94
CA VAL A 926 -14.80 15.89 44.20
C VAL A 926 -15.28 16.72 45.39
N ILE A 927 -16.60 17.00 45.49
CA ILE A 927 -17.14 18.05 46.37
C ILE A 927 -17.06 17.70 47.87
N ARG A 928 -17.27 16.44 48.28
CA ARG A 928 -17.36 16.03 49.70
C ARG A 928 -16.03 15.94 50.48
N GLY A 929 -14.89 16.31 49.89
CA GLY A 929 -13.57 15.86 50.38
C GLY A 929 -12.67 16.86 51.11
N LYS A 930 -12.85 18.20 50.97
CA LYS A 930 -11.84 19.20 51.42
C LYS A 930 -12.42 20.56 51.88
N GLY A 931 -13.52 20.59 52.63
CA GLY A 931 -14.03 21.82 53.26
C GLY A 931 -14.73 22.83 52.32
N PHE A 932 -15.02 22.43 51.08
CA PHE A 932 -15.82 23.20 50.12
C PHE A 932 -17.22 23.50 50.66
N ASP A 933 -17.83 22.52 51.34
CA ASP A 933 -19.15 22.65 51.98
C ASP A 933 -19.24 23.87 52.90
N VAL A 934 -18.13 24.23 53.58
CA VAL A 934 -18.09 25.36 54.53
C VAL A 934 -17.80 26.69 53.83
N ALA A 935 -17.05 26.69 52.72
CA ALA A 935 -16.80 27.90 51.94
C ALA A 935 -18.02 28.27 51.06
N GLU A 936 -18.79 27.28 50.63
CA GLU A 936 -20.01 27.45 49.84
C GLU A 936 -21.11 28.18 50.63
N GLU A 937 -21.13 28.06 51.97
CA GLU A 937 -22.02 28.84 52.86
C GLU A 937 -21.80 30.36 52.76
N TYR A 938 -20.62 30.80 52.34
CA TYR A 938 -20.30 32.21 52.15
C TYR A 938 -20.67 32.73 50.74
N MET A 939 -21.12 31.85 49.84
CA MET A 939 -21.31 32.15 48.43
C MET A 939 -22.79 32.23 48.08
N SER A 940 -23.12 33.00 47.03
CA SER A 940 -24.50 33.17 46.55
C SER A 940 -24.89 32.13 45.50
N ALA A 941 -23.91 31.47 44.89
CA ALA A 941 -24.09 30.41 43.91
C ALA A 941 -23.21 29.20 44.28
N ARG A 942 -23.58 28.03 43.76
CA ARG A 942 -22.76 26.82 43.89
C ARG A 942 -21.43 26.94 43.16
N PHE A 943 -20.44 26.19 43.64
CA PHE A 943 -19.16 26.06 42.96
C PHE A 943 -19.34 25.45 41.56
N ILE A 944 -18.78 26.11 40.55
CA ILE A 944 -18.54 25.50 39.24
C ILE A 944 -17.05 25.22 39.04
N PRO A 945 -16.66 24.19 38.26
CA PRO A 945 -15.26 23.97 37.92
C PRO A 945 -14.67 25.20 37.21
N THR A 946 -13.45 25.63 37.58
CA THR A 946 -12.76 26.75 36.90
C THR A 946 -12.73 26.60 35.39
N PRO A 947 -12.43 25.42 34.82
CA PRO A 947 -12.42 25.26 33.37
C PRO A 947 -13.80 25.38 32.72
N ARG A 948 -14.88 25.06 33.45
CA ARG A 948 -16.25 25.31 32.97
C ARG A 948 -16.54 26.81 32.95
N ALA A 949 -16.11 27.55 33.98
CA ALA A 949 -16.21 29.00 33.99
C ALA A 949 -15.44 29.62 32.80
N ALA A 950 -14.21 29.15 32.55
CA ALA A 950 -13.42 29.57 31.40
C ALA A 950 -14.15 29.31 30.07
N PHE A 951 -14.69 28.10 29.87
CA PHE A 951 -15.43 27.75 28.66
C PHE A 951 -16.67 28.64 28.44
N LEU A 952 -17.45 28.90 29.48
CA LEU A 952 -18.58 29.83 29.41
C LEU A 952 -18.13 31.25 29.05
N GLY A 953 -17.03 31.72 29.64
CA GLY A 953 -16.45 33.03 29.33
C GLY A 953 -15.95 33.14 27.90
N VAL A 954 -15.25 32.12 27.39
CA VAL A 954 -14.76 32.05 26.00
C VAL A 954 -15.94 32.01 25.02
N ASN A 955 -16.96 31.21 25.29
CA ASN A 955 -18.15 31.12 24.44
C ASN A 955 -18.92 32.45 24.39
N LEU A 956 -19.10 33.09 25.54
CA LEU A 956 -19.75 34.39 25.65
C LEU A 956 -18.95 35.47 24.91
N LEU A 957 -17.61 35.45 25.02
CA LEU A 957 -16.73 36.38 24.31
C LEU A 957 -16.76 36.17 22.79
N ALA A 958 -16.82 34.93 22.33
CA ALA A 958 -16.88 34.60 20.91
C ALA A 958 -18.20 35.08 20.27
N ARG A 959 -19.32 34.79 20.93
CA ARG A 959 -20.68 34.99 20.39
C ARG A 959 -21.27 36.37 20.67
N GLY A 960 -20.89 36.98 21.79
CA GLY A 960 -21.57 38.17 22.30
C GLY A 960 -22.93 37.85 22.93
N TYR A 961 -23.64 38.88 23.36
CA TYR A 961 -24.99 38.76 23.92
C TYR A 961 -25.76 40.08 23.77
N GLY A 962 -27.04 39.99 23.43
CA GLY A 962 -27.92 41.17 23.33
C GLY A 962 -27.38 42.20 22.35
N LYS A 963 -27.02 43.40 22.84
CA LYS A 963 -26.47 44.49 22.02
C LYS A 963 -24.94 44.46 21.87
N GLU A 964 -24.25 43.64 22.66
CA GLU A 964 -22.79 43.58 22.66
C GLU A 964 -22.30 42.45 21.74
N GLU A 965 -21.73 42.81 20.60
CA GLU A 965 -21.14 41.85 19.66
C GLU A 965 -19.90 41.17 20.26
N GLY A 966 -19.76 39.87 20.00
CA GLY A 966 -18.58 39.10 20.37
C GLY A 966 -17.33 39.46 19.55
N LEU A 967 -16.20 38.83 19.89
CA LEU A 967 -14.94 38.97 19.14
C LEU A 967 -14.90 38.12 17.86
N GLY A 968 -15.86 37.22 17.67
CA GLY A 968 -15.87 36.27 16.55
C GLY A 968 -15.09 34.98 16.87
N PRO A 969 -14.64 34.25 15.84
CA PRO A 969 -13.99 32.94 16.00
C PRO A 969 -12.78 33.04 16.94
N ILE A 970 -12.68 32.12 17.91
CA ILE A 970 -11.65 32.17 18.94
C ILE A 970 -11.12 30.77 19.30
N VAL A 971 -9.81 30.71 19.52
CA VAL A 971 -9.14 29.63 20.24
C VAL A 971 -8.56 30.24 21.51
N ALA A 972 -8.81 29.64 22.67
CA ALA A 972 -8.24 30.08 23.92
C ALA A 972 -7.39 28.98 24.57
N LEU A 973 -6.27 29.38 25.16
CA LEU A 973 -5.35 28.49 25.88
C LEU A 973 -5.19 29.00 27.31
N ASP A 974 -5.63 28.21 28.28
CA ASP A 974 -5.41 28.50 29.71
C ASP A 974 -4.27 27.61 30.23
N VAL A 975 -3.08 28.20 30.38
CA VAL A 975 -1.91 27.47 30.87
C VAL A 975 -1.85 27.54 32.40
N GLY A 976 -2.06 26.38 33.01
CA GLY A 976 -1.93 26.16 34.44
C GLY A 976 -0.60 25.53 34.86
N GLY A 977 -0.44 25.34 36.16
CA GLY A 977 0.73 24.66 36.72
C GLY A 977 0.72 23.14 36.50
N ALA A 978 -0.45 22.53 36.30
CA ALA A 978 -0.63 21.08 36.13
C ALA A 978 -1.25 20.68 34.79
N THR A 979 -2.05 21.55 34.18
CA THR A 979 -2.77 21.25 32.94
C THR A 979 -2.80 22.47 32.05
N THR A 980 -2.93 22.24 30.75
CA THR A 980 -3.24 23.30 29.78
C THR A 980 -4.58 23.02 29.13
N ASP A 981 -5.54 23.91 29.33
CA ASP A 981 -6.86 23.78 28.70
C ASP A 981 -6.86 24.45 27.31
N PHE A 982 -7.41 23.76 26.32
CA PHE A 982 -7.67 24.25 24.98
C PHE A 982 -9.17 24.46 24.80
N TYR A 983 -9.58 25.67 24.44
CA TYR A 983 -10.96 26.01 24.15
C TYR A 983 -11.07 26.48 22.71
N SER A 984 -12.17 26.13 22.06
CA SER A 984 -12.50 26.61 20.72
C SER A 984 -13.95 27.08 20.68
N ASN A 985 -14.21 28.13 19.90
CA ASN A 985 -15.55 28.51 19.46
C ASN A 985 -15.43 29.18 18.09
N VAL A 986 -15.77 28.44 17.04
CA VAL A 986 -15.75 28.92 15.66
C VAL A 986 -17.09 28.70 14.96
N PRO A 987 -17.46 29.54 13.96
CA PRO A 987 -18.74 29.43 13.28
C PRO A 987 -18.78 28.33 12.22
N SER A 988 -17.62 27.87 11.72
CA SER A 988 -17.54 26.88 10.64
C SER A 988 -16.20 26.12 10.64
N ASN A 989 -16.12 25.06 9.83
CA ASN A 989 -14.89 24.33 9.53
C ASN A 989 -14.57 24.45 8.03
N PRO A 990 -13.90 25.53 7.59
CA PRO A 990 -13.59 25.74 6.18
C PRO A 990 -12.59 24.71 5.65
N LEU A 991 -12.62 24.45 4.35
CA LEU A 991 -11.63 23.60 3.70
C LEU A 991 -10.27 24.28 3.67
N TYR A 992 -9.23 23.49 3.89
CA TYR A 992 -7.84 23.91 3.82
C TYR A 992 -7.49 24.49 2.44
N THR A 993 -6.84 25.65 2.45
CA THR A 993 -6.23 26.25 1.26
C THR A 993 -4.72 26.33 1.44
N TYR A 994 -3.98 25.77 0.48
CA TYR A 994 -2.52 25.88 0.48
C TYR A 994 -2.08 27.35 0.39
N PRO A 995 -1.32 27.87 1.37
CA PRO A 995 -1.13 29.32 1.53
C PRO A 995 -0.05 29.93 0.63
N TRP A 996 0.77 29.12 -0.05
CA TRP A 996 1.92 29.60 -0.84
C TRP A 996 1.71 29.47 -2.34
N ASP A 997 2.61 30.10 -3.11
CA ASP A 997 2.54 30.12 -4.57
C ASP A 997 3.25 28.92 -5.21
N ASP A 998 2.72 27.73 -4.92
CA ASP A 998 3.07 26.49 -5.62
C ASP A 998 1.88 26.10 -6.52
N PRO A 999 2.00 26.21 -7.85
CA PRO A 999 0.90 25.88 -8.77
C PRO A 999 0.41 24.43 -8.68
N LYS A 1000 1.30 23.48 -8.33
CA LYS A 1000 0.92 22.06 -8.20
C LYS A 1000 0.09 21.86 -6.94
N LYS A 1001 0.53 22.44 -5.82
CA LYS A 1001 -0.18 22.29 -4.53
C LYS A 1001 -1.48 23.09 -4.49
N ARG A 1002 -1.53 24.29 -5.07
CA ARG A 1002 -2.75 25.12 -5.12
C ARG A 1002 -3.90 24.51 -5.92
N GLN A 1003 -3.59 23.57 -6.80
CA GLN A 1003 -4.57 22.90 -7.66
C GLN A 1003 -5.11 21.59 -7.06
N LYS A 1004 -4.51 21.11 -5.96
CA LYS A 1004 -5.01 19.93 -5.22
C LYS A 1004 -6.38 20.24 -4.62
N ARG A 1005 -7.26 19.24 -4.64
CA ARG A 1005 -8.59 19.32 -4.02
C ARG A 1005 -8.49 18.98 -2.53
N THR A 1006 -9.25 19.66 -1.68
CA THR A 1006 -9.31 19.35 -0.25
C THR A 1006 -10.54 18.51 0.07
N ILE A 1007 -10.35 17.37 0.75
CA ILE A 1007 -11.39 16.45 1.22
C ILE A 1007 -11.40 16.46 2.74
N LEU A 1008 -12.51 16.88 3.33
CA LEU A 1008 -12.76 16.88 4.78
C LEU A 1008 -13.14 15.48 5.27
N LYS A 1009 -12.26 14.86 6.04
CA LYS A 1009 -12.42 13.51 6.61
C LYS A 1009 -13.23 13.48 7.90
N THR A 1010 -13.34 14.61 8.60
CA THR A 1010 -14.08 14.71 9.87
C THR A 1010 -15.07 15.88 9.81
N PRO A 1011 -16.16 15.78 9.02
CA PRO A 1011 -17.10 16.89 8.88
C PRO A 1011 -17.86 17.21 10.17
N ASN A 1012 -18.05 16.22 11.04
CA ASN A 1012 -18.88 16.33 12.23
C ASN A 1012 -18.08 16.64 13.52
N VAL A 1013 -17.01 17.42 13.41
CA VAL A 1013 -16.25 17.86 14.60
C VAL A 1013 -17.00 18.99 15.31
N PRO A 1014 -17.05 19.01 16.66
CA PRO A 1014 -17.63 20.13 17.37
C PRO A 1014 -16.83 21.39 17.06
N LEU A 1015 -17.53 22.51 16.87
CA LEU A 1015 -16.91 23.81 16.57
C LEU A 1015 -16.75 24.69 17.81
N ALA A 1016 -17.49 24.37 18.88
CA ALA A 1016 -17.35 24.96 20.19
C ALA A 1016 -17.12 23.84 21.20
N TYR A 1017 -15.89 23.71 21.72
CA TYR A 1017 -15.50 22.60 22.59
C TYR A 1017 -14.36 22.98 23.53
N ARG A 1018 -14.17 22.15 24.56
CA ARG A 1018 -13.02 22.20 25.47
C ARG A 1018 -12.27 20.87 25.39
N ARG A 1019 -10.94 20.94 25.40
CA ARG A 1019 -10.03 19.80 25.59
C ARG A 1019 -8.97 20.16 26.62
N VAL A 1020 -8.36 19.14 27.22
CA VAL A 1020 -7.36 19.32 28.28
C VAL A 1020 -6.11 18.55 27.94
N GLU A 1021 -4.98 19.25 27.87
CA GLU A 1021 -3.66 18.63 27.84
C GLU A 1021 -3.22 18.37 29.28
N GLY A 1022 -3.54 17.16 29.76
CA GLY A 1022 -3.36 16.76 31.16
C GLY A 1022 -1.93 16.39 31.54
N LYS A 1023 -1.07 16.16 30.54
CA LYS A 1023 0.30 15.67 30.72
C LYS A 1023 1.33 16.77 30.82
N TYR A 1024 1.09 17.92 30.19
CA TYR A 1024 2.08 18.99 30.06
C TYR A 1024 1.65 20.26 30.82
N GLY A 1025 2.11 20.36 32.07
CA GLY A 1025 1.94 21.54 32.94
C GLY A 1025 3.28 22.22 33.25
N LEU A 1026 3.25 23.51 33.61
CA LEU A 1026 4.48 24.30 33.83
C LEU A 1026 5.16 24.10 35.18
N ALA A 1027 4.53 23.41 36.13
CA ALA A 1027 5.03 23.25 37.49
C ALA A 1027 4.91 21.79 37.96
N TYR A 1028 3.70 21.35 38.33
CA TYR A 1028 3.46 20.01 38.89
C TYR A 1028 3.76 18.87 37.92
N ASP A 1029 3.68 19.13 36.61
CA ASP A 1029 3.89 18.12 35.57
C ASP A 1029 5.06 18.52 34.64
N ALA A 1030 5.96 19.41 35.10
CA ALA A 1030 7.05 19.95 34.28
C ALA A 1030 8.04 18.87 33.79
N GLU A 1031 8.31 17.84 34.61
CA GLU A 1031 9.21 16.73 34.24
C GLU A 1031 8.71 15.97 33.01
N ASN A 1032 7.40 15.95 32.73
CA ASN A 1032 6.83 15.26 31.58
C ASN A 1032 7.24 15.87 30.23
N LEU A 1033 7.77 17.10 30.21
CA LEU A 1033 8.27 17.73 28.99
C LEU A 1033 9.46 16.98 28.38
N VAL A 1034 10.16 16.15 29.15
CA VAL A 1034 11.24 15.28 28.62
C VAL A 1034 10.72 14.21 27.66
N GLU A 1035 9.41 13.96 27.65
CA GLU A 1035 8.78 13.01 26.74
C GLU A 1035 8.48 13.59 25.36
N LEU A 1036 8.55 14.91 25.20
CA LEU A 1036 8.32 15.56 23.92
C LEU A 1036 9.37 15.11 22.89
N GLU A 1037 8.91 14.89 21.65
CA GLU A 1037 9.77 14.48 20.54
C GLU A 1037 10.97 15.43 20.37
N ARG A 1038 10.71 16.74 20.46
CA ARG A 1038 11.75 17.79 20.38
C ARG A 1038 12.78 17.73 21.51
N TYR A 1039 12.41 17.21 22.66
CA TYR A 1039 13.37 16.96 23.74
C TYR A 1039 14.20 15.72 23.42
N ARG A 1040 13.55 14.62 23.00
CA ARG A 1040 14.19 13.33 22.69
C ARG A 1040 15.17 13.40 21.52
N ASP A 1041 14.89 14.21 20.49
CA ASP A 1041 15.76 14.41 19.33
C ASP A 1041 16.81 15.54 19.53
N GLY A 1042 16.76 16.22 20.68
CA GLY A 1042 17.66 17.30 21.08
C GLY A 1042 17.41 18.65 20.38
N SER A 1043 16.40 18.78 19.53
CA SER A 1043 16.08 20.04 18.84
C SER A 1043 15.64 21.16 19.79
N MET A 1044 14.87 20.83 20.83
CA MET A 1044 14.44 21.78 21.88
C MET A 1044 15.65 22.33 22.63
N GLN A 1045 16.58 21.46 23.02
CA GLN A 1045 17.79 21.85 23.76
C GLN A 1045 18.70 22.74 22.91
N ARG A 1046 18.86 22.43 21.62
CA ARG A 1046 19.64 23.26 20.67
C ARG A 1046 19.03 24.66 20.53
N GLU A 1047 17.73 24.75 20.23
CA GLU A 1047 17.05 26.04 20.09
C GLU A 1047 17.08 26.84 21.39
N LEU A 1048 16.80 26.20 22.52
CA LEU A 1048 16.85 26.82 23.85
C LEU A 1048 18.21 27.48 24.09
N ASN A 1049 19.29 26.71 23.93
CA ASN A 1049 20.65 27.20 24.17
C ASN A 1049 21.01 28.33 23.19
N GLU A 1050 20.66 28.20 21.91
CA GLU A 1050 20.92 29.24 20.91
C GLU A 1050 20.22 30.56 21.24
N LEU A 1051 18.91 30.52 21.52
CA LEU A 1051 18.13 31.69 21.86
C LEU A 1051 18.57 32.29 23.21
N PHE A 1052 18.87 31.45 24.21
CA PHE A 1052 19.32 31.91 25.52
C PHE A 1052 20.63 32.71 25.40
N ASN A 1053 21.61 32.20 24.67
CA ASN A 1053 22.90 32.89 24.48
C ASN A 1053 22.77 34.17 23.61
N GLN A 1054 21.79 34.22 22.69
CA GLN A 1054 21.51 35.44 21.92
C GLN A 1054 20.87 36.53 22.78
N MET A 1055 19.92 36.15 23.65
CA MET A 1055 19.18 37.06 24.51
C MET A 1055 20.01 37.54 25.71
N PHE A 1056 20.90 36.69 26.22
CA PHE A 1056 21.65 36.91 27.45
C PHE A 1056 23.18 36.72 27.28
N PRO A 1057 23.82 37.47 26.36
CA PRO A 1057 25.26 37.31 26.08
C PRO A 1057 26.15 37.64 27.29
N ASP A 1058 25.71 38.57 28.15
CA ASP A 1058 26.44 39.07 29.32
C ASP A 1058 25.76 38.72 30.65
N SER A 1059 24.92 37.67 30.70
CA SER A 1059 24.15 37.34 31.91
C SER A 1059 25.05 37.16 33.14
N HIS A 1060 24.62 37.66 34.30
CA HIS A 1060 25.32 37.43 35.56
C HIS A 1060 24.30 37.04 36.62
N ILE A 1061 24.10 35.74 36.77
CA ILE A 1061 23.19 35.16 37.76
C ILE A 1061 23.98 34.96 39.07
N PRO A 1062 23.49 35.48 40.21
CA PRO A 1062 24.16 35.30 41.50
C PRO A 1062 24.37 33.81 41.86
N GLU A 1063 25.50 33.47 42.49
CA GLU A 1063 25.80 32.09 42.91
C GLU A 1063 24.80 31.53 43.95
N ASP A 1064 24.12 32.41 44.69
CA ASP A 1064 23.07 32.04 45.66
C ASP A 1064 21.69 31.83 45.01
N ASP A 1065 21.55 32.12 43.71
CA ASP A 1065 20.31 31.85 42.97
C ASP A 1065 20.15 30.34 42.69
N PRO A 1066 19.02 29.70 43.05
CA PRO A 1066 18.78 28.28 42.78
C PRO A 1066 18.83 27.89 41.30
N PHE A 1067 18.68 28.83 40.37
CA PHE A 1067 18.77 28.61 38.93
C PHE A 1067 20.22 28.42 38.46
N SER A 1068 21.21 29.02 39.15
CA SER A 1068 22.63 28.99 38.77
C SER A 1068 23.20 27.57 38.62
N ARG A 1069 22.72 26.61 39.42
CA ARG A 1069 23.18 25.20 39.41
C ARG A 1069 22.82 24.43 38.13
N PHE A 1070 21.90 24.95 37.32
CA PHE A 1070 21.49 24.32 36.07
C PHE A 1070 22.21 24.91 34.85
N LEU A 1071 23.10 25.88 35.05
CA LEU A 1071 23.88 26.48 33.99
C LEU A 1071 25.26 25.83 33.92
N ILE A 1072 25.56 25.28 32.75
CA ILE A 1072 26.84 24.65 32.43
C ILE A 1072 27.58 25.57 31.46
N GLU A 1073 28.78 25.99 31.82
CA GLU A 1073 29.63 26.82 30.95
C GLU A 1073 30.53 25.94 30.09
N ARG A 1074 30.45 26.07 28.76
CA ARG A 1074 31.28 25.34 27.79
C ARG A 1074 31.70 26.26 26.66
N ASP A 1075 33.01 26.39 26.44
CA ASP A 1075 33.60 27.16 25.32
C ASP A 1075 33.03 28.58 25.14
N SER A 1076 32.88 29.33 26.24
CA SER A 1076 32.29 30.70 26.26
C SER A 1076 30.81 30.77 25.86
N ARG A 1077 30.10 29.64 25.84
CA ARG A 1077 28.65 29.55 25.69
C ARG A 1077 28.04 28.88 26.92
N ARG A 1078 26.82 29.25 27.27
CA ARG A 1078 26.09 28.66 28.39
C ARG A 1078 25.07 27.66 27.89
N GLU A 1079 25.04 26.50 28.53
CA GLU A 1079 24.11 25.42 28.28
C GLU A 1079 23.23 25.23 29.53
N ILE A 1080 21.92 25.09 29.33
CA ILE A 1080 20.98 24.84 30.43
C ILE A 1080 20.78 23.33 30.54
N ASP A 1081 21.04 22.74 31.71
CA ASP A 1081 20.64 21.36 32.02
C ASP A 1081 19.11 21.31 32.24
N LEU A 1082 18.40 21.22 31.12
CA LEU A 1082 16.94 21.32 31.08
C LEU A 1082 16.28 20.18 31.84
N GLY A 1083 16.78 18.95 31.72
CA GLY A 1083 16.21 17.79 32.41
C GLY A 1083 16.25 17.95 33.94
N SER A 1084 17.41 18.35 34.48
CA SER A 1084 17.54 18.62 35.91
C SER A 1084 16.69 19.81 36.37
N TYR A 1085 16.56 20.85 35.54
CA TYR A 1085 15.71 22.00 35.85
C TYR A 1085 14.23 21.65 35.90
N LEU A 1086 13.73 20.88 34.92
CA LEU A 1086 12.34 20.43 34.86
C LEU A 1086 11.96 19.57 36.07
N LYS A 1087 12.85 18.65 36.47
CA LYS A 1087 12.69 17.87 37.69
C LYS A 1087 12.65 18.75 38.94
N TRP A 1088 13.51 19.76 39.02
CA TRP A 1088 13.47 20.69 40.14
C TRP A 1088 12.17 21.50 40.21
N LEU A 1089 11.64 21.95 39.06
CA LEU A 1089 10.34 22.63 38.99
C LEU A 1089 9.20 21.71 39.45
N HIS A 1090 9.22 20.44 39.07
CA HIS A 1090 8.26 19.42 39.54
C HIS A 1090 8.27 19.30 41.07
N ASP A 1091 9.46 19.24 41.68
CA ASP A 1091 9.62 19.14 43.13
C ASP A 1091 9.28 20.45 43.87
N HIS A 1092 9.30 21.61 43.17
CA HIS A 1092 9.12 22.94 43.75
C HIS A 1092 8.08 23.78 42.99
N PRO A 1093 6.81 23.32 42.90
CA PRO A 1093 5.80 23.89 42.00
C PRO A 1093 5.32 25.31 42.39
N HIS A 1094 5.62 25.74 43.61
CA HIS A 1094 5.30 27.09 44.11
C HIS A 1094 6.45 28.09 43.96
N SER A 1095 7.59 27.67 43.40
CA SER A 1095 8.73 28.56 43.15
C SER A 1095 8.38 29.58 42.07
N LEU A 1096 8.73 30.85 42.30
CA LEU A 1096 8.62 31.93 41.31
C LEU A 1096 10.02 32.27 40.80
N PRO A 1097 10.17 32.67 39.53
CA PRO A 1097 11.48 33.01 38.99
C PRO A 1097 12.06 34.24 39.70
N LEU A 1098 13.34 34.15 40.11
CA LEU A 1098 14.03 35.23 40.82
C LEU A 1098 14.83 36.13 39.86
N THR A 1099 15.26 35.57 38.73
CA THR A 1099 16.06 36.25 37.70
C THR A 1099 15.30 36.41 36.39
N ARG A 1100 15.78 37.33 35.55
CA ARG A 1100 15.20 37.57 34.21
C ARG A 1100 15.41 36.37 33.30
N GLU A 1101 16.56 35.72 33.42
CA GLU A 1101 16.98 34.54 32.68
C GLU A 1101 16.08 33.34 32.98
N GLU A 1102 15.78 33.08 34.26
CA GLU A 1102 14.85 32.01 34.65
C GLU A 1102 13.43 32.34 34.18
N ASP A 1103 12.97 33.59 34.30
CA ASP A 1103 11.64 33.98 33.82
C ASP A 1103 11.49 33.82 32.30
N TRP A 1104 12.56 34.09 31.53
CA TRP A 1104 12.58 33.84 30.08
C TRP A 1104 12.54 32.34 29.77
N LEU A 1105 13.32 31.50 30.48
CA LEU A 1105 13.30 30.05 30.31
C LEU A 1105 11.88 29.49 30.55
N ARG A 1106 11.18 29.97 31.58
CA ARG A 1106 9.79 29.60 31.83
C ARG A 1106 8.85 30.05 30.71
N ALA A 1107 9.11 31.19 30.06
CA ALA A 1107 8.36 31.63 28.87
C ALA A 1107 8.62 30.72 27.66
N PHE A 1108 9.87 30.29 27.45
CA PHE A 1108 10.22 29.30 26.43
C PHE A 1108 9.51 27.96 26.66
N LEU A 1109 9.55 27.43 27.89
CA LEU A 1109 8.81 26.22 28.26
C LEU A 1109 7.30 26.36 28.04
N THR A 1110 6.75 27.54 28.34
CA THR A 1110 5.34 27.85 28.05
C THR A 1110 5.05 27.81 26.56
N SER A 1111 5.92 28.35 25.70
CA SER A 1111 5.80 28.23 24.25
C SER A 1111 5.77 26.77 23.77
N GLU A 1112 6.61 25.90 24.33
CA GLU A 1112 6.62 24.47 23.99
C GLU A 1112 5.33 23.75 24.41
N VAL A 1113 4.82 24.07 25.60
CA VAL A 1113 3.51 23.57 26.06
C VAL A 1113 2.38 24.04 25.13
N MET A 1114 2.38 25.31 24.71
CA MET A 1114 1.42 25.84 23.74
C MET A 1114 1.53 25.11 22.39
N ARG A 1115 2.75 24.81 21.93
CA ARG A 1115 3.01 24.12 20.65
C ARG A 1115 2.45 22.72 20.62
N VAL A 1116 2.72 21.92 21.65
CA VAL A 1116 2.20 20.55 21.74
C VAL A 1116 0.69 20.54 21.98
N THR A 1117 0.19 21.41 22.87
CA THR A 1117 -1.25 21.52 23.15
C THR A 1117 -2.02 21.86 21.89
N THR A 1118 -1.57 22.85 21.11
CA THR A 1118 -2.26 23.19 19.86
C THR A 1118 -2.12 22.10 18.81
N LYS A 1119 -0.93 21.51 18.63
CA LYS A 1119 -0.71 20.38 17.69
C LYS A 1119 -1.71 19.25 17.93
N ASN A 1120 -2.01 18.92 19.20
CA ASN A 1120 -2.91 17.83 19.57
C ASN A 1120 -4.41 18.19 19.45
N ASN A 1121 -4.76 19.48 19.35
CA ASN A 1121 -6.14 19.94 19.49
C ASN A 1121 -6.69 20.73 18.29
N VAL A 1122 -5.84 21.11 17.33
CA VAL A 1122 -6.26 21.70 16.05
C VAL A 1122 -6.38 20.66 14.94
N GLY A 1123 -7.06 21.01 13.85
CA GLY A 1123 -7.08 20.18 12.65
C GLY A 1123 -5.72 20.10 11.95
N TYR A 1124 -5.56 19.10 11.11
CA TYR A 1124 -4.38 18.91 10.28
C TYR A 1124 -4.75 18.43 8.87
N VAL A 1125 -3.85 18.58 7.91
CA VAL A 1125 -3.98 18.04 6.56
C VAL A 1125 -2.89 17.02 6.26
N LYS A 1126 -3.27 15.90 5.67
CA LYS A 1126 -2.35 14.99 5.01
C LYS A 1126 -2.30 15.35 3.52
N GLU A 1127 -1.14 15.78 3.05
CA GLU A 1127 -0.92 16.02 1.62
C GLU A 1127 -0.71 14.69 0.89
N THR A 1128 -1.41 14.52 -0.23
CA THR A 1128 -1.20 13.46 -1.23
C THR A 1128 -0.85 14.12 -2.57
N ASP A 1129 -0.47 13.36 -3.58
CA ASP A 1129 -0.14 13.84 -4.93
C ASP A 1129 -1.30 14.65 -5.56
N VAL A 1130 -2.54 14.27 -5.24
CA VAL A 1130 -3.76 14.82 -5.87
C VAL A 1130 -4.63 15.61 -4.88
N TYR A 1131 -4.55 15.30 -3.58
CA TYR A 1131 -5.49 15.77 -2.56
C TYR A 1131 -4.80 16.37 -1.32
N PHE A 1132 -5.54 17.21 -0.61
CA PHE A 1132 -5.33 17.44 0.82
C PHE A 1132 -6.45 16.75 1.59
N LEU A 1133 -6.11 15.79 2.45
CA LEU A 1133 -7.05 15.13 3.33
C LEU A 1133 -7.08 15.88 4.66
N GLN A 1134 -8.14 16.62 4.94
CA GLN A 1134 -8.30 17.44 6.14
C GLN A 1134 -8.97 16.67 7.27
N TYR A 1135 -8.38 16.71 8.46
CA TYR A 1135 -8.90 16.15 9.69
C TYR A 1135 -9.01 17.27 10.73
N GLY A 1136 -10.00 17.19 11.63
CA GLY A 1136 -10.25 18.20 12.64
C GLY A 1136 -10.78 19.54 12.10
N VAL A 1137 -10.73 20.56 12.97
CA VAL A 1137 -11.19 21.92 12.68
C VAL A 1137 -10.06 22.76 12.08
N ASN A 1138 -10.34 23.42 10.96
CA ASN A 1138 -9.43 24.34 10.31
C ASN A 1138 -9.55 25.75 10.89
N PHE A 1139 -8.59 26.16 11.72
CA PHE A 1139 -8.52 27.52 12.27
C PHE A 1139 -7.73 28.50 11.40
N LEU A 1140 -7.07 28.01 10.34
CA LEU A 1140 -6.17 28.77 9.49
C LEU A 1140 -6.89 29.58 8.40
N ASP A 1141 -7.85 28.95 7.72
CA ASP A 1141 -8.61 29.53 6.60
C ASP A 1141 -9.84 30.35 7.04
N GLN A 1142 -9.91 30.69 8.32
CA GLN A 1142 -10.85 31.65 8.89
C GLN A 1142 -10.10 32.57 9.88
N GLU A 1143 -10.59 33.80 10.08
CA GLU A 1143 -9.95 34.77 10.99
C GLU A 1143 -10.18 34.37 12.46
N THR A 1144 -9.38 33.42 12.94
CA THR A 1144 -9.46 32.89 14.30
C THR A 1144 -8.55 33.65 15.25
N ASN A 1145 -9.14 34.31 16.24
CA ASN A 1145 -8.40 35.00 17.30
C ASN A 1145 -7.79 33.99 18.28
N LEU A 1146 -6.62 34.31 18.83
CA LEU A 1146 -5.97 33.55 19.88
C LEU A 1146 -6.08 34.31 21.21
N LEU A 1147 -6.63 33.67 22.24
CA LEU A 1147 -6.72 34.22 23.59
C LEU A 1147 -5.83 33.43 24.54
N LEU A 1148 -4.86 34.09 25.16
CA LEU A 1148 -3.97 33.48 26.14
C LEU A 1148 -4.42 33.83 27.55
N ILE A 1149 -4.62 32.80 28.36
CA ILE A 1149 -5.12 32.84 29.74
C ILE A 1149 -4.09 32.12 30.63
N GLY A 1150 -4.06 32.48 31.90
CA GLY A 1150 -3.32 31.74 32.91
C GLY A 1150 -2.19 32.53 33.57
N GLY A 1151 -1.54 31.88 34.54
CA GLY A 1151 -0.56 32.51 35.44
C GLY A 1151 0.66 33.07 34.72
N ALA A 1152 1.16 32.33 33.74
CA ALA A 1152 2.31 32.70 32.92
C ALA A 1152 2.03 33.93 32.03
N ILE A 1153 0.75 34.23 31.75
CA ILE A 1153 0.33 35.31 30.86
C ILE A 1153 0.14 36.60 31.65
N TYR A 1154 -0.76 36.59 32.65
CA TYR A 1154 -1.14 37.81 33.35
C TYR A 1154 0.03 38.43 34.13
N GLY A 1155 0.91 37.61 34.74
CA GLY A 1155 2.06 38.09 35.51
C GLY A 1155 3.00 38.94 34.66
N ARG A 1156 3.24 38.51 33.41
CA ARG A 1156 4.05 39.24 32.43
C ARG A 1156 3.31 40.47 31.89
N ALA A 1157 2.03 40.32 31.57
CA ALA A 1157 1.21 41.40 31.02
C ALA A 1157 1.07 42.59 31.99
N ARG A 1158 0.84 42.32 33.29
CA ARG A 1158 0.72 43.37 34.33
C ARG A 1158 2.05 44.09 34.60
N GLY A 1159 3.17 43.40 34.43
CA GLY A 1159 4.50 43.99 34.60
C GLY A 1159 4.81 45.10 33.59
N GLY A 1160 4.19 45.06 32.40
CA GLY A 1160 4.22 46.16 31.42
C GLY A 1160 5.61 46.52 30.86
N ARG A 1161 6.64 45.70 31.12
CA ARG A 1161 8.01 45.95 30.66
C ARG A 1161 8.19 45.50 29.21
N PRO A 1162 8.94 46.22 28.36
CA PRO A 1162 9.19 45.80 26.98
C PRO A 1162 9.68 44.36 26.84
N GLU A 1163 10.56 43.91 27.75
CA GLU A 1163 11.07 42.54 27.78
C GLU A 1163 9.99 41.48 28.05
N HIS A 1164 8.96 41.79 28.84
CA HIS A 1164 7.84 40.87 29.10
C HIS A 1164 6.91 40.74 27.90
N LEU A 1165 6.79 41.80 27.08
CA LEU A 1165 6.02 41.75 25.85
C LEU A 1165 6.67 40.81 24.83
N GLU A 1166 8.00 40.80 24.73
CA GLU A 1166 8.71 39.84 23.88
C GLU A 1166 8.50 38.39 24.34
N ASP A 1167 8.52 38.13 25.65
CA ASP A 1167 8.22 36.81 26.21
C ASP A 1167 6.79 36.37 25.88
N LEU A 1168 5.82 37.28 25.97
CA LEU A 1168 4.42 37.00 25.59
C LEU A 1168 4.29 36.71 24.09
N ARG A 1169 5.08 37.38 23.24
CA ARG A 1169 5.14 37.06 21.81
C ARG A 1169 5.77 35.70 21.56
N LEU A 1170 6.81 35.31 22.31
CA LEU A 1170 7.39 33.98 22.25
C LEU A 1170 6.34 32.92 22.58
N ILE A 1171 5.61 33.09 23.68
CA ILE A 1171 4.52 32.18 24.08
C ILE A 1171 3.45 32.08 23.00
N ALA A 1172 3.01 33.22 22.46
CA ALA A 1172 1.97 33.24 21.42
C ALA A 1172 2.40 32.52 20.13
N ARG A 1173 3.69 32.60 19.73
CA ARG A 1173 4.21 31.88 18.56
C ARG A 1173 4.08 30.36 18.68
N GLY A 1174 4.12 29.81 19.89
CA GLY A 1174 3.87 28.38 20.10
C GLY A 1174 2.47 27.94 19.68
N ALA A 1175 1.48 28.84 19.72
CA ALA A 1175 0.08 28.53 19.42
C ALA A 1175 -0.42 29.00 18.04
N LEU A 1176 0.33 29.87 17.38
CA LEU A 1176 -0.03 30.43 16.07
C LEU A 1176 0.47 29.55 14.92
N PHE A 1177 -0.08 29.79 13.72
CA PHE A 1177 0.37 29.13 12.50
C PHE A 1177 1.88 29.24 12.28
N ASN A 1178 2.51 28.08 12.08
CA ASN A 1178 3.93 27.95 11.77
C ASN A 1178 4.06 27.49 10.31
N PRO A 1179 4.67 28.30 9.42
CA PRO A 1179 4.87 27.92 8.02
C PRO A 1179 5.67 26.62 7.83
N GLU A 1180 6.55 26.27 8.76
CA GLU A 1180 7.31 25.00 8.72
C GLU A 1180 6.43 23.78 9.05
N GLU A 1181 5.28 24.00 9.70
CA GLU A 1181 4.30 22.97 10.08
C GLU A 1181 2.95 23.26 9.41
N TYR A 1182 2.95 23.58 8.11
CA TYR A 1182 1.76 24.05 7.38
C TYR A 1182 0.60 23.07 7.28
N THR A 1183 0.88 21.80 7.56
CA THR A 1183 -0.11 20.76 7.66
C THR A 1183 -0.90 20.85 8.97
N ILE A 1184 -0.49 21.66 9.95
CA ILE A 1184 -1.19 21.87 11.23
C ILE A 1184 -1.96 23.19 11.17
N LEU A 1185 -3.28 23.12 11.28
CA LEU A 1185 -4.23 24.20 10.97
C LEU A 1185 -4.44 25.15 12.16
N ARG A 1186 -3.36 25.69 12.70
CA ARG A 1186 -3.36 26.65 13.83
C ARG A 1186 -3.95 28.01 13.44
N PRO A 1187 -4.48 28.77 14.41
CA PRO A 1187 -4.99 30.12 14.18
C PRO A 1187 -3.89 31.10 13.72
N ASN A 1188 -4.28 32.13 12.97
CA ASN A 1188 -3.40 33.20 12.46
C ASN A 1188 -3.96 34.61 12.70
N GLY A 1189 -5.02 34.74 13.51
CA GLY A 1189 -5.70 36.01 13.79
C GLY A 1189 -5.03 36.84 14.88
N ARG A 1190 -5.82 37.75 15.49
CA ARG A 1190 -5.32 38.64 16.54
C ARG A 1190 -5.08 37.89 17.84
N VAL A 1191 -4.05 38.31 18.58
CA VAL A 1191 -3.72 37.74 19.89
C VAL A 1191 -4.23 38.66 21.00
N PHE A 1192 -4.97 38.09 21.94
CA PHE A 1192 -5.46 38.76 23.14
C PHE A 1192 -4.90 38.08 24.39
N LEU A 1193 -4.67 38.88 25.42
CA LEU A 1193 -4.14 38.43 26.71
C LEU A 1193 -5.15 38.75 27.81
N ASP A 1194 -5.44 37.77 28.67
CA ASP A 1194 -6.20 38.01 29.90
C ASP A 1194 -5.27 38.54 31.02
N ALA A 1195 -5.00 39.84 30.99
CA ALA A 1195 -4.15 40.51 31.98
C ALA A 1195 -4.80 40.66 33.37
N HIS A 1196 -6.12 40.48 33.48
CA HIS A 1196 -6.91 40.77 34.68
C HIS A 1196 -7.66 39.55 35.23
N TYR A 1197 -7.44 38.37 34.66
CA TYR A 1197 -8.10 37.12 35.03
C TYR A 1197 -9.63 37.20 34.96
N ILE A 1198 -10.14 37.90 33.95
CA ILE A 1198 -11.56 38.25 33.78
C ILE A 1198 -12.34 37.21 33.00
N VAL A 1199 -11.70 36.34 32.20
CA VAL A 1199 -12.42 35.39 31.35
C VAL A 1199 -13.23 34.43 32.22
N ASN A 1200 -12.60 33.88 33.25
CA ASN A 1200 -13.23 32.91 34.15
C ASN A 1200 -14.17 33.61 35.15
N THR A 1201 -13.77 34.78 35.66
CA THR A 1201 -14.46 35.47 36.75
C THR A 1201 -15.58 36.41 36.29
N VAL A 1202 -15.32 37.27 35.31
CA VAL A 1202 -16.33 38.18 34.76
C VAL A 1202 -17.14 37.46 33.67
N GLY A 1203 -16.47 36.79 32.72
CA GLY A 1203 -17.15 36.08 31.64
C GLY A 1203 -17.90 34.84 32.13
N GLY A 1204 -17.19 33.91 32.77
CA GLY A 1204 -17.73 32.63 33.19
C GLY A 1204 -18.68 32.66 34.38
N LEU A 1205 -18.34 33.43 35.41
CA LEU A 1205 -19.16 33.53 36.62
C LEU A 1205 -20.22 34.63 36.49
N TYR A 1206 -19.81 35.89 36.36
CA TYR A 1206 -20.75 37.03 36.30
C TYR A 1206 -21.58 37.05 35.01
N GLY A 1207 -21.07 36.55 33.88
CA GLY A 1207 -21.82 36.44 32.63
C GLY A 1207 -23.05 35.54 32.71
N ARG A 1208 -23.16 34.65 33.72
CA ARG A 1208 -24.41 33.91 34.00
C ARG A 1208 -25.52 34.80 34.59
N LEU A 1209 -25.14 35.92 35.21
CA LEU A 1209 -26.04 36.89 35.83
C LEU A 1209 -26.42 38.02 34.85
N ASP A 1210 -25.42 38.57 34.16
CA ASP A 1210 -25.56 39.71 33.25
C ASP A 1210 -24.58 39.57 32.08
N PRO A 1211 -24.92 38.71 31.08
CA PRO A 1211 -24.03 38.39 29.97
C PRO A 1211 -23.71 39.60 29.08
N GLU A 1212 -24.67 40.51 28.84
CA GLU A 1212 -24.43 41.71 28.03
C GLU A 1212 -23.34 42.61 28.65
N ARG A 1213 -23.46 42.94 29.94
CA ARG A 1213 -22.44 43.75 30.64
C ARG A 1213 -21.11 43.00 30.74
N ALA A 1214 -21.14 41.68 30.95
CA ALA A 1214 -19.93 40.88 31.00
C ALA A 1214 -19.14 40.92 29.68
N VAL A 1215 -19.79 40.82 28.51
CA VAL A 1215 -19.11 40.94 27.19
C VAL A 1215 -18.43 42.30 27.06
N ARG A 1216 -19.13 43.38 27.43
CA ARG A 1216 -18.58 44.75 27.43
C ARG A 1216 -17.32 44.84 28.31
N MET A 1217 -17.38 44.31 29.52
CA MET A 1217 -16.26 44.31 30.46
C MET A 1217 -15.08 43.47 29.93
N LEU A 1218 -15.33 42.29 29.37
CA LEU A 1218 -14.28 41.44 28.78
C LEU A 1218 -13.54 42.19 27.67
N LYS A 1219 -14.26 42.78 26.71
CA LYS A 1219 -13.66 43.54 25.60
C LYS A 1219 -12.86 44.75 26.06
N ARG A 1220 -13.26 45.40 27.16
CA ARG A 1220 -12.56 46.56 27.74
C ARG A 1220 -11.22 46.20 28.37
N TYR A 1221 -11.12 45.03 28.98
CA TYR A 1221 -9.98 44.65 29.82
C TYR A 1221 -9.03 43.63 29.17
N LEU A 1222 -9.43 42.99 28.06
CA LEU A 1222 -8.50 42.19 27.26
C LEU A 1222 -7.44 43.07 26.60
N MET A 1223 -6.18 42.66 26.74
CA MET A 1223 -5.05 43.37 26.17
C MET A 1223 -4.67 42.78 24.80
N PRO A 1224 -4.71 43.56 23.70
CA PRO A 1224 -4.21 43.10 22.42
C PRO A 1224 -2.67 43.00 22.44
N LEU A 1225 -2.13 41.94 21.83
CA LEU A 1225 -0.69 41.76 21.64
C LEU A 1225 -0.35 41.85 20.16
N GLU A 1226 0.47 42.83 19.79
CA GLU A 1226 0.98 42.94 18.42
C GLU A 1226 2.02 41.85 18.15
N ILE A 1227 1.71 40.95 17.21
CA ILE A 1227 2.64 39.97 16.66
C ILE A 1227 3.23 40.55 15.36
N GLY A 1228 4.49 40.22 15.05
CA GLY A 1228 5.13 40.60 13.77
C GLY A 1228 4.36 40.10 12.54
N PRO A 1229 4.76 40.50 11.31
CA PRO A 1229 4.01 40.17 10.10
C PRO A 1229 3.83 38.65 9.96
N GLN A 1230 2.59 38.19 10.10
CA GLN A 1230 2.22 36.79 9.85
C GLN A 1230 2.01 36.55 8.36
N VAL A 1231 2.21 35.31 7.92
CA VAL A 1231 1.86 34.86 6.57
C VAL A 1231 0.35 35.03 6.40
N LYS A 1232 -0.07 36.06 5.67
CA LYS A 1232 -1.48 36.25 5.34
C LYS A 1232 -1.88 35.18 4.32
N VAL A 1233 -2.66 34.20 4.76
CA VAL A 1233 -3.35 33.28 3.85
C VAL A 1233 -4.35 34.10 3.05
N ARG A 1234 -4.29 34.03 1.71
CA ARG A 1234 -5.26 34.71 0.85
C ARG A 1234 -6.60 33.98 0.96
N VAL A 1235 -7.46 34.44 1.87
CA VAL A 1235 -8.86 34.00 1.91
C VAL A 1235 -9.51 34.42 0.58
N LYS A 1236 -9.94 33.44 -0.23
CA LYS A 1236 -10.85 33.73 -1.36
C LYS A 1236 -12.21 34.06 -0.73
N VAL A 1237 -12.67 35.29 -0.95
CA VAL A 1237 -14.06 35.70 -0.69
C VAL A 1237 -14.99 34.99 -1.67
#